data_AF-A0A941MCR4-F1
#
_entry.id   AF-A0A941MCR4-F1
#
_cell.length_a   1.000
_cell.length_b   1.000
_cell.length_c   1.000
_cell.angle_alpha   90.00
_cell.angle_beta   90.00
_cell.angle_gamma   90.00
#
_symmetry.space_group_name_H-M   'P 1'
#
loop_
_entity.id
_entity.type
_entity.pdbx_description
1 polymer ?
#
loop_
_entity_poly.entity_id
_entity_poly.type
_entity_poly.pdbx_seq_one_letter_code
_entity_poly.pdbx_strand_id
1 'polypeptide(L)'
;MMRLRILRIVAPLMAVAVFAASCLVAATLPALSADAPTAMLIVDGSGSMWGRLAPANRPKIDVVRDKISALLSEPSSARVGLISFGHRRRGDCNDVEMIAGPDSPRESVLDPLAKLSPRGPGPVTAALRMAADAIGTSRPAQIVIVGDNADNCRQDSCAAARAIAKSSPGVVIQVIGIGLSAAERPRMACMAEATGGRFYDIADSNGLDAAIDEAVKLAVLAPSDIAGAPAKSAPPKAPPPPAGASLRASAALAEGRPLITAPLTWKIYKAGGAKVLGQVVGKDISAKLPAGDYDIEAELGGIKARQTTRIADGDAQSIILPLNAAHLVARAVASKGAPPSPTATLSVLANDQPVALKRGDTLDLYLQPAEYGVVATDGAARSSQTINLAAGDDKLFDIALATGRLNLSATGATGDAIPDVLYTVETDDPESPDGRREVARSRSPQASFVLPEGTYYVGANSGNGIVSKRVAIGAGQAVSETLAINLVPVKITALVAGAPAKPDDNIFYRVDRIDGDRVSIARAIGPALDLNLLPGRYRISASLASAHLTASKEVSFDAGKPAKAVIDIASGQVNFVPTADAVPKFGDITWEVADENGMSIWRATGADATAILAPGKYTVRFDARNTHGQAAFEVRAGQTQKLEIGPG
;
A
#
# COMPACT_ATOMS: atom_id res chain seq x y z
N MET A 1 74.71 48.66 63.06
CA MET A 1 73.67 48.93 64.08
C MET A 1 73.00 47.60 64.41
N MET A 2 72.98 47.24 65.70
CA MET A 2 72.03 46.36 66.43
C MET A 2 71.54 45.04 65.78
N ARG A 3 71.42 43.90 66.46
CA ARG A 3 71.82 43.36 67.76
C ARG A 3 71.41 41.87 67.72
N LEU A 4 72.23 41.02 68.34
CA LEU A 4 71.92 39.73 68.97
C LEU A 4 70.43 39.46 69.33
N ARG A 5 69.97 38.20 69.19
CA ARG A 5 69.38 37.44 70.32
C ARG A 5 69.21 35.94 70.05
N ILE A 6 69.82 35.18 70.96
CA ILE A 6 69.66 33.75 71.28
C ILE A 6 68.47 33.61 72.25
N LEU A 7 67.77 32.47 72.22
CA LEU A 7 67.16 31.68 73.33
C LEU A 7 65.89 30.97 72.80
N ARG A 8 65.42 29.80 73.25
CA ARG A 8 65.90 28.60 73.97
C ARG A 8 64.60 27.87 74.39
N ILE A 9 64.61 26.53 74.37
CA ILE A 9 63.89 25.62 75.28
C ILE A 9 62.37 25.45 75.05
N VAL A 10 61.89 24.21 74.84
CA VAL A 10 61.21 23.29 75.81
C VAL A 10 60.92 21.96 75.08
N ALA A 11 61.45 20.84 75.59
CA ALA A 11 60.92 19.46 75.43
C ALA A 11 60.01 19.15 76.65
N PRO A 12 59.25 18.02 76.82
CA PRO A 12 59.41 16.69 76.20
C PRO A 12 58.10 15.82 76.08
N LEU A 13 58.29 14.52 75.83
CA LEU A 13 57.56 13.34 76.38
C LEU A 13 56.33 12.71 75.65
N MET A 14 56.58 11.47 75.20
CA MET A 14 55.77 10.23 75.29
C MET A 14 54.25 10.22 75.00
N ALA A 15 53.83 9.38 74.04
CA ALA A 15 53.00 8.20 74.34
C ALA A 15 52.88 7.25 73.13
N VAL A 16 52.90 5.96 73.47
CA VAL A 16 52.81 4.73 72.67
C VAL A 16 51.41 4.53 72.08
N ALA A 17 51.29 4.02 70.84
CA ALA A 17 50.41 2.90 70.47
C ALA A 17 50.29 2.65 68.95
N VAL A 18 50.73 1.44 68.54
CA VAL A 18 50.06 0.47 67.65
C VAL A 18 49.44 0.97 66.32
N PHE A 19 50.01 0.60 65.17
CA PHE A 19 49.41 -0.36 64.21
C PHE A 19 50.27 -0.51 62.93
N ALA A 20 50.07 -1.65 62.29
CA ALA A 20 50.87 -2.27 61.26
C ALA A 20 50.90 -1.56 59.88
N ALA A 21 51.89 -2.00 59.09
CA ALA A 21 51.88 -2.11 57.62
C ALA A 21 51.83 -0.82 56.79
N SER A 22 53.00 -0.45 56.28
CA SER A 22 53.20 0.38 55.08
C SER A 22 54.52 -0.07 54.47
N CYS A 23 54.73 -0.19 53.17
CA CYS A 23 53.90 -0.01 51.99
C CYS A 23 54.72 -0.70 50.90
N LEU A 24 54.23 -1.76 50.26
CA LEU A 24 54.69 -2.16 48.92
C LEU A 24 53.63 -3.07 48.27
N VAL A 25 52.44 -2.51 48.06
CA VAL A 25 51.53 -3.01 47.02
C VAL A 25 51.50 -1.90 45.99
N ALA A 26 52.25 -2.10 44.91
CA ALA A 26 51.99 -1.39 43.68
C ALA A 26 50.55 -1.75 43.30
N ALA A 27 49.62 -0.82 43.52
CA ALA A 27 48.27 -0.94 43.04
C ALA A 27 48.36 -1.02 41.51
N THR A 28 48.20 -2.23 40.97
CA THR A 28 47.83 -2.43 39.58
C THR A 28 46.43 -1.87 39.42
N LEU A 29 46.33 -0.55 39.21
CA LEU A 29 45.17 0.01 38.55
C LEU A 29 45.07 -0.71 37.20
N PRO A 30 43.92 -1.33 36.86
CA PRO A 30 43.71 -1.73 35.48
C PRO A 30 43.76 -0.44 34.67
N ALA A 31 44.80 -0.28 33.86
CA ALA A 31 44.78 0.71 32.80
C ALA A 31 43.55 0.37 31.94
N LEU A 32 42.50 1.22 31.99
CA LEU A 32 41.44 1.15 31.00
C LEU A 32 42.14 1.25 29.65
N SER A 33 42.06 0.15 28.88
CA SER A 33 42.68 0.06 27.56
C SER A 33 42.18 1.22 26.72
N ALA A 34 43.11 2.03 26.19
CA ALA A 34 42.82 3.19 25.35
C ALA A 34 42.09 2.83 24.03
N ASP A 35 41.94 1.53 23.74
CA ASP A 35 41.25 0.97 22.58
C ASP A 35 39.82 0.46 22.87
N ALA A 36 39.27 0.71 24.06
CA ALA A 36 37.91 0.30 24.38
C ALA A 36 36.90 1.08 23.52
N PRO A 37 36.01 0.39 22.79
CA PRO A 37 35.12 1.04 21.86
C PRO A 37 34.11 1.97 22.53
N THR A 38 33.77 3.07 21.86
CA THR A 38 32.88 4.10 22.42
C THR A 38 31.54 4.14 21.71
N ALA A 39 30.45 4.08 22.45
CA ALA A 39 29.10 4.21 21.92
C ALA A 39 28.34 5.34 22.62
N MET A 40 27.82 6.28 21.86
CA MET A 40 26.84 7.25 22.37
C MET A 40 25.45 6.83 21.94
N LEU A 41 24.59 6.50 22.90
CA LEU A 41 23.19 6.22 22.64
C LEU A 41 22.39 7.52 22.72
N ILE A 42 21.63 7.83 21.68
CA ILE A 42 20.68 8.93 21.64
C ILE A 42 19.27 8.35 21.66
N VAL A 43 18.53 8.55 22.75
CA VAL A 43 17.14 8.07 22.88
C VAL A 43 16.17 9.22 22.78
N ASP A 44 15.26 9.13 21.83
CA ASP A 44 14.17 10.07 21.62
C ASP A 44 13.21 10.06 22.81
N GLY A 45 13.12 11.20 23.48
CA GLY A 45 12.17 11.49 24.54
C GLY A 45 11.14 12.54 24.12
N SER A 46 10.88 12.70 22.83
CA SER A 46 9.87 13.61 22.33
C SER A 46 8.46 13.03 22.46
N GLY A 47 7.44 13.89 22.60
CA GLY A 47 6.07 13.48 22.92
C GLY A 47 5.46 12.43 21.98
N SER A 48 5.92 12.33 20.73
CA SER A 48 5.48 11.31 19.76
C SER A 48 5.82 9.88 20.17
N MET A 49 6.83 9.68 21.02
CA MET A 49 7.22 8.38 21.56
C MET A 49 6.18 7.75 22.50
N TRP A 50 5.12 8.47 22.85
CA TRP A 50 3.90 7.91 23.47
C TRP A 50 2.97 7.20 22.48
N GLY A 51 3.20 7.36 21.17
CA GLY A 51 2.53 6.62 20.12
C GLY A 51 2.67 5.11 20.32
N ARG A 52 1.68 4.34 19.86
CA ARG A 52 1.63 2.89 20.12
C ARG A 52 2.18 2.11 18.94
N LEU A 53 2.99 1.09 19.23
CA LEU A 53 3.49 0.12 18.25
C LEU A 53 2.51 -1.04 18.12
N ALA A 54 2.01 -1.29 16.91
CA ALA A 54 1.33 -2.53 16.58
C ALA A 54 2.33 -3.71 16.57
N PRO A 55 1.85 -4.98 16.65
CA PRO A 55 0.51 -5.39 17.06
C PRO A 55 0.32 -5.39 18.58
N ALA A 56 1.40 -5.37 19.37
CA ALA A 56 1.36 -5.42 20.85
C ALA A 56 0.66 -4.21 21.47
N ASN A 57 0.44 -3.15 20.69
CA ASN A 57 -0.21 -1.92 21.06
C ASN A 57 0.42 -1.34 22.34
N ARG A 58 1.76 -1.33 22.47
CA ARG A 58 2.47 -0.72 23.61
C ARG A 58 3.07 0.64 23.20
N PRO A 59 3.23 1.61 24.12
CA PRO A 59 3.93 2.87 23.83
C PRO A 59 5.35 2.61 23.34
N LYS A 60 5.80 3.30 22.28
CA LYS A 60 7.14 3.16 21.69
C LYS A 60 8.24 3.28 22.75
N ILE A 61 8.13 4.29 23.62
CA ILE A 61 9.11 4.54 24.67
C ILE A 61 9.25 3.37 25.65
N ASP A 62 8.15 2.72 26.03
CA ASP A 62 8.22 1.62 26.99
C ASP A 62 8.97 0.44 26.38
N VAL A 63 8.73 0.16 25.11
CA VAL A 63 9.44 -0.92 24.41
C VAL A 63 10.92 -0.60 24.22
N VAL A 64 11.26 0.66 23.92
CA VAL A 64 12.65 1.12 23.82
C VAL A 64 13.39 0.97 25.14
N ARG A 65 12.78 1.43 26.25
CA ARG A 65 13.37 1.31 27.60
C ARG A 65 13.65 -0.12 27.98
N ASP A 66 12.65 -1.00 27.84
CA ASP A 66 12.77 -2.41 28.21
C ASP A 66 13.92 -3.07 27.46
N LYS A 67 13.98 -2.88 26.13
CA LYS A 67 14.96 -3.56 25.26
C LYS A 67 16.38 -3.03 25.45
N ILE A 68 16.56 -1.71 25.47
CA ILE A 68 17.89 -1.13 25.67
C ILE A 68 18.40 -1.45 27.08
N SER A 69 17.56 -1.41 28.11
CA SER A 69 17.98 -1.76 29.48
C SER A 69 18.39 -3.22 29.60
N ALA A 70 17.67 -4.14 28.96
CA ALA A 70 18.05 -5.55 28.91
C ALA A 70 19.43 -5.74 28.25
N LEU A 71 19.67 -5.08 27.11
CA LEU A 71 20.94 -5.18 26.40
C LEU A 71 22.11 -4.57 27.16
N LEU A 72 21.89 -3.43 27.82
CA LEU A 72 22.92 -2.80 28.63
C LEU A 72 23.17 -3.55 29.94
N SER A 73 22.32 -4.49 30.33
CA SER A 73 22.57 -5.35 31.50
C SER A 73 23.62 -6.44 31.22
N GLU A 74 23.89 -6.75 29.95
CA GLU A 74 24.95 -7.68 29.55
C GLU A 74 26.34 -7.03 29.73
N PRO A 75 27.33 -7.77 30.27
CA PRO A 75 28.67 -7.25 30.50
C PRO A 75 29.40 -6.98 29.18
N SER A 76 29.94 -5.77 29.02
CA SER A 76 30.72 -5.37 27.85
C SER A 76 31.88 -4.46 28.26
N SER A 77 33.00 -4.53 27.55
CA SER A 77 34.13 -3.60 27.71
C SER A 77 33.91 -2.24 27.02
N ALA A 78 32.78 -2.04 26.33
CA ALA A 78 32.47 -0.81 25.63
C ALA A 78 32.12 0.34 26.60
N ARG A 79 32.64 1.53 26.28
CA ARG A 79 32.33 2.80 26.94
C ARG A 79 31.02 3.33 26.37
N VAL A 80 29.97 3.41 27.18
CA VAL A 80 28.62 3.74 26.72
C VAL A 80 28.12 4.99 27.41
N GLY A 81 27.78 6.01 26.64
CA GLY A 81 27.09 7.21 27.12
C GLY A 81 25.64 7.27 26.65
N LEU A 82 24.85 8.12 27.30
CA LEU A 82 23.44 8.34 27.01
C LEU A 82 23.13 9.83 26.87
N ILE A 83 22.53 10.16 25.74
CA ILE A 83 21.89 11.45 25.48
C ILE A 83 20.40 11.21 25.26
N SER A 84 19.57 12.11 25.76
CA SER A 84 18.17 12.17 25.39
C SER A 84 17.73 13.61 25.17
N PHE A 85 16.65 13.77 24.42
CA PHE A 85 16.07 15.07 24.11
C PHE A 85 14.56 15.05 24.29
N GLY A 86 13.96 16.23 24.49
CA GLY A 86 12.51 16.39 24.60
C GLY A 86 11.87 15.77 25.85
N HIS A 87 12.62 15.19 26.78
CA HIS A 87 12.05 14.42 27.89
C HIS A 87 11.74 15.26 29.14
N ARG A 88 12.11 16.56 29.18
CA ARG A 88 11.96 17.40 30.39
C ARG A 88 10.97 18.53 30.21
N ARG A 89 11.00 19.22 29.07
CA ARG A 89 10.28 20.50 28.85
C ARG A 89 9.41 20.47 27.58
N ARG A 90 8.19 21.00 27.69
CA ARG A 90 7.28 21.17 26.53
C ARG A 90 7.71 22.39 25.71
N GLY A 91 7.74 22.23 24.38
CA GLY A 91 7.98 23.34 23.43
C GLY A 91 9.40 23.91 23.39
N ASP A 92 10.36 23.33 24.11
CA ASP A 92 11.75 23.82 24.17
C ASP A 92 12.64 23.02 23.21
N CYS A 93 13.02 23.61 22.08
CA CYS A 93 13.95 23.01 21.12
C CYS A 93 15.42 22.99 21.58
N ASN A 94 15.71 23.49 22.78
CA ASN A 94 17.02 23.37 23.41
C ASN A 94 17.06 22.24 24.45
N ASP A 95 15.96 21.48 24.63
CA ASP A 95 15.91 20.37 25.59
C ASP A 95 16.67 19.14 25.07
N VAL A 96 18.00 19.20 25.16
CA VAL A 96 18.93 18.08 24.96
C VAL A 96 19.74 17.93 26.24
N GLU A 97 19.94 16.71 26.69
CA GLU A 97 20.72 16.40 27.89
C GLU A 97 21.67 15.24 27.64
N MET A 98 22.94 15.44 28.00
CA MET A 98 23.87 14.36 28.24
C MET A 98 23.58 13.81 29.64
N ILE A 99 22.85 12.71 29.68
CA ILE A 99 22.46 12.06 30.93
C ILE A 99 23.67 11.33 31.53
N ALA A 100 24.47 10.71 30.67
CA ALA A 100 25.72 10.05 31.04
C ALA A 100 26.76 10.21 29.92
N GLY A 101 27.99 10.53 30.30
CA GLY A 101 29.12 10.53 29.37
C GLY A 101 29.60 9.10 29.07
N PRO A 102 30.42 8.90 28.03
CA PRO A 102 30.91 7.56 27.66
C PRO A 102 31.74 6.88 28.77
N ASP A 103 32.40 7.68 29.62
CA ASP A 103 33.23 7.19 30.74
C ASP A 103 32.45 7.06 32.06
N SER A 104 31.14 7.30 32.05
CA SER A 104 30.30 7.16 33.24
C SER A 104 30.09 5.68 33.60
N PRO A 105 29.89 5.36 34.89
CA PRO A 105 29.47 4.02 35.29
C PRO A 105 28.18 3.61 34.58
N ARG A 106 28.07 2.33 34.22
CA ARG A 106 26.96 1.82 33.39
C ARG A 106 25.59 1.99 34.07
N GLU A 107 25.56 1.97 35.40
CA GLU A 107 24.38 2.25 36.21
C GLU A 107 23.86 3.67 36.00
N SER A 108 24.76 4.63 35.72
CA SER A 108 24.39 6.03 35.41
C SER A 108 23.70 6.17 34.05
N VAL A 109 23.76 5.14 33.21
CA VAL A 109 23.00 5.05 31.95
C VAL A 109 21.66 4.34 32.16
N LEU A 110 21.67 3.20 32.87
CA LEU A 110 20.50 2.32 33.03
C LEU A 110 19.37 2.98 33.83
N ASP A 111 19.68 3.57 34.99
CA ASP A 111 18.67 4.13 35.90
C ASP A 111 17.87 5.30 35.27
N PRO A 112 18.52 6.27 34.59
CA PRO A 112 17.79 7.34 33.93
C PRO A 112 17.03 6.87 32.68
N LEU A 113 17.60 5.94 31.90
CA LEU A 113 16.94 5.38 30.72
C LEU A 113 15.60 4.76 31.09
N ALA A 114 15.58 3.92 32.13
CA ALA A 114 14.37 3.27 32.61
C ALA A 114 13.28 4.27 33.04
N LYS A 115 13.69 5.44 33.53
CA LYS A 115 12.76 6.48 33.99
C LYS A 115 12.27 7.37 32.86
N LEU A 116 13.05 7.57 31.78
CA LEU A 116 12.98 8.64 30.77
C LEU A 116 11.72 9.53 30.84
N SER A 117 10.85 9.68 29.86
CA SER A 117 9.45 10.21 29.97
C SER A 117 9.26 11.27 28.90
N PRO A 118 8.58 10.92 27.80
CA PRO A 118 8.50 11.83 26.70
C PRO A 118 7.61 13.05 26.97
N ARG A 119 8.07 14.27 26.62
CA ARG A 119 7.34 15.51 26.97
C ARG A 119 7.27 16.57 25.86
N GLY A 120 8.32 16.75 25.08
CA GLY A 120 8.61 17.94 24.29
C GLY A 120 8.94 17.64 22.83
N PRO A 121 9.52 18.60 22.10
CA PRO A 121 9.95 18.43 20.71
C PRO A 121 11.26 17.63 20.61
N GLY A 122 11.65 17.26 19.39
CA GLY A 122 12.79 16.41 19.06
C GLY A 122 13.95 17.13 18.34
N PRO A 123 14.85 17.83 19.07
CA PRO A 123 16.04 18.46 18.50
C PRO A 123 17.18 17.44 18.23
N VAL A 124 16.95 16.52 17.30
CA VAL A 124 17.88 15.44 16.92
C VAL A 124 19.25 15.98 16.50
N THR A 125 19.28 17.10 15.80
CA THR A 125 20.52 17.72 15.30
C THR A 125 21.43 18.17 16.44
N ALA A 126 20.86 18.75 17.49
CA ALA A 126 21.61 19.17 18.67
C ALA A 126 22.13 17.97 19.47
N ALA A 127 21.33 16.90 19.59
CA ALA A 127 21.76 15.65 20.21
C ALA A 127 22.92 14.98 19.45
N LEU A 128 22.87 14.96 18.12
CA LEU A 128 23.95 14.45 17.26
C LEU A 128 25.28 15.18 17.49
N ARG A 129 25.25 16.52 17.56
CA ARG A 129 26.45 17.33 17.81
C ARG A 129 27.01 17.05 19.22
N MET A 130 26.14 17.05 20.22
CA MET A 130 26.53 16.74 21.60
C MET A 130 27.16 15.35 21.72
N ALA A 131 26.64 14.35 21.01
CA ALA A 131 27.20 13.00 20.98
C ALA A 131 28.59 12.97 20.32
N ALA A 132 28.75 13.65 19.18
CA ALA A 132 30.04 13.75 18.50
C ALA A 132 31.09 14.45 19.37
N ASP A 133 30.70 15.52 20.07
CA ASP A 133 31.56 16.24 21.02
C ASP A 133 31.96 15.36 22.21
N ALA A 134 31.02 14.57 22.74
CA ALA A 134 31.27 13.62 23.84
C ALA A 134 32.23 12.49 23.47
N ILE A 135 32.14 11.99 22.23
CA ILE A 135 33.05 10.98 21.70
C ILE A 135 34.47 11.55 21.56
N GLY A 136 34.57 12.80 21.11
CA GLY A 136 35.84 13.47 20.85
C GLY A 136 36.72 12.68 19.89
N THR A 137 37.95 12.42 20.31
CA THR A 137 38.96 11.68 19.52
C THR A 137 38.91 10.17 19.71
N SER A 138 38.02 9.64 20.56
CA SER A 138 37.91 8.20 20.86
C SER A 138 37.57 7.39 19.61
N ARG A 139 38.30 6.30 19.32
CA ARG A 139 38.01 5.37 18.23
C ARG A 139 38.31 3.92 18.63
N PRO A 140 37.61 2.91 18.07
CA PRO A 140 36.43 3.03 17.22
C PRO A 140 35.24 3.59 17.99
N ALA A 141 34.40 4.39 17.31
CA ALA A 141 33.27 5.05 17.96
C ALA A 141 32.01 5.09 17.09
N GLN A 142 30.85 5.09 17.74
CA GLN A 142 29.58 5.27 17.05
C GLN A 142 28.54 6.03 17.87
N ILE A 143 27.53 6.50 17.16
CA ILE A 143 26.32 7.10 17.68
C ILE A 143 25.16 6.20 17.27
N VAL A 144 24.35 5.74 18.22
CA VAL A 144 23.13 4.97 17.95
C VAL A 144 21.93 5.83 18.28
N ILE A 145 21.11 6.18 17.29
CA ILE A 145 19.90 6.98 17.48
C ILE A 145 18.70 6.05 17.51
N VAL A 146 17.82 6.22 18.50
CA VAL A 146 16.55 5.50 18.60
C VAL A 146 15.43 6.52 18.71
N GLY A 147 14.58 6.62 17.68
CA GLY A 147 13.53 7.63 17.64
C GLY A 147 12.48 7.40 16.56
N ASP A 148 11.46 8.27 16.55
CA ASP A 148 10.31 8.08 15.66
C ASP A 148 10.05 9.21 14.66
N ASN A 149 10.90 10.25 14.65
CA ASN A 149 10.91 11.31 13.66
C ASN A 149 12.34 11.87 13.50
N ALA A 150 12.58 12.59 12.40
CA ALA A 150 13.76 13.44 12.26
C ALA A 150 13.60 14.74 13.09
N ASP A 151 14.52 15.69 12.90
CA ASP A 151 14.49 16.96 13.60
C ASP A 151 13.22 17.77 13.28
N ASN A 152 12.40 18.01 14.32
CA ASN A 152 11.20 18.84 14.25
C ASN A 152 11.40 20.23 14.91
N CYS A 153 12.66 20.60 15.14
CA CYS A 153 13.10 21.88 15.68
C CYS A 153 13.74 22.78 14.63
N ARG A 154 13.38 22.57 13.35
CA ARG A 154 13.81 23.34 12.17
C ARG A 154 15.31 23.29 11.91
N GLN A 155 15.98 22.20 12.31
CA GLN A 155 17.37 21.94 11.94
C GLN A 155 17.46 20.79 10.92
N ASP A 156 18.58 20.74 10.20
CA ASP A 156 18.86 19.68 9.22
C ASP A 156 19.79 18.63 9.85
N SER A 157 19.21 17.51 10.27
CA SER A 157 19.92 16.39 10.88
C SER A 157 20.80 15.65 9.88
N CYS A 158 20.42 15.60 8.59
CA CYS A 158 21.26 15.04 7.54
C CYS A 158 22.53 15.89 7.32
N ALA A 159 22.38 17.22 7.33
CA ALA A 159 23.52 18.13 7.22
C ALA A 159 24.46 18.01 8.42
N ALA A 160 23.90 17.86 9.63
CA ALA A 160 24.69 17.62 10.83
C ALA A 160 25.46 16.30 10.76
N ALA A 161 24.82 15.22 10.31
CA ALA A 161 25.49 13.93 10.12
C ALA A 161 26.63 14.02 9.08
N ARG A 162 26.42 14.72 7.96
CA ARG A 162 27.48 14.99 6.96
C ARG A 162 28.62 15.85 7.52
N ALA A 163 28.32 16.78 8.43
CA ALA A 163 29.34 17.58 9.11
C ALA A 163 30.18 16.70 10.05
N ILE A 164 29.54 15.83 10.84
CA ILE A 164 30.20 14.87 11.73
C ILE A 164 31.08 13.90 10.92
N ALA A 165 30.61 13.40 9.78
CA ALA A 165 31.40 12.55 8.90
C ALA A 165 32.71 13.21 8.45
N LYS A 166 32.72 14.54 8.29
CA LYS A 166 33.91 15.33 7.91
C LYS A 166 34.79 15.69 9.10
N SER A 167 34.21 16.13 10.20
CA SER A 167 34.96 16.61 11.38
C SER A 167 35.47 15.49 12.27
N SER A 168 34.78 14.35 12.28
CA SER A 168 35.05 13.21 13.15
C SER A 168 35.13 11.90 12.34
N PRO A 169 36.11 11.74 11.44
CA PRO A 169 36.27 10.50 10.67
C PRO A 169 36.34 9.27 11.58
N GLY A 170 35.68 8.18 11.19
CA GLY A 170 35.60 6.94 11.99
C GLY A 170 34.50 6.93 13.07
N VAL A 171 33.69 7.99 13.18
CA VAL A 171 32.41 7.94 13.91
C VAL A 171 31.31 7.50 12.97
N VAL A 172 30.62 6.42 13.32
CA VAL A 172 29.47 5.89 12.56
C VAL A 172 28.18 6.29 13.24
N ILE A 173 27.16 6.67 12.46
CA ILE A 173 25.81 6.93 12.97
C ILE A 173 24.91 5.77 12.56
N GLN A 174 24.40 5.02 13.53
CA GLN A 174 23.35 4.04 13.36
C GLN A 174 22.01 4.68 13.68
N VAL A 175 20.98 4.39 12.89
CA VAL A 175 19.65 4.97 13.10
C VAL A 175 18.60 3.88 13.20
N ILE A 176 17.90 3.85 14.32
CA ILE A 176 16.78 2.96 14.62
C ILE A 176 15.51 3.80 14.61
N GLY A 177 14.76 3.71 13.51
CA GLY A 177 13.51 4.41 13.29
C GLY A 177 12.31 3.57 13.73
N ILE A 178 11.46 4.10 14.62
CA ILE A 178 10.37 3.34 15.24
C ILE A 178 8.99 3.87 14.83
N GLY A 179 8.27 3.10 14.03
CA GLY A 179 6.94 3.44 13.55
C GLY A 179 6.96 4.77 12.78
N LEU A 180 7.96 4.94 11.91
CA LEU A 180 8.17 6.14 11.11
C LEU A 180 7.06 6.32 10.08
N SER A 181 6.65 7.57 9.88
CA SER A 181 5.84 7.94 8.72
C SER A 181 6.69 7.88 7.44
N ALA A 182 6.05 7.72 6.28
CA ALA A 182 6.75 7.71 4.99
C ALA A 182 7.57 8.99 4.72
N ALA A 183 7.15 10.12 5.27
CA ALA A 183 7.85 11.40 5.14
C ALA A 183 9.13 11.48 5.99
N GLU A 184 9.15 10.81 7.15
CA GLU A 184 10.27 10.89 8.09
C GLU A 184 11.37 9.86 7.81
N ARG A 185 11.04 8.74 7.16
CA ARG A 185 12.02 7.72 6.73
C ARG A 185 13.24 8.29 5.99
N PRO A 186 13.11 9.03 4.87
CA PRO A 186 14.29 9.57 4.18
C PRO A 186 15.04 10.61 5.01
N ARG A 187 14.35 11.35 5.88
CA ARG A 187 14.95 12.37 6.77
C ARG A 187 15.74 11.77 7.93
N MET A 188 15.46 10.51 8.27
CA MET A 188 16.24 9.74 9.24
C MET A 188 17.33 8.88 8.59
N ALA A 189 17.03 8.21 7.48
CA ALA A 189 17.95 7.32 6.76
C ALA A 189 19.25 8.04 6.35
N CYS A 190 19.14 9.28 5.87
CA CYS A 190 20.27 10.09 5.44
C CYS A 190 21.37 10.26 6.51
N MET A 191 21.03 10.21 7.81
CA MET A 191 21.99 10.42 8.89
C MET A 191 22.94 9.23 9.00
N ALA A 192 22.41 8.02 8.82
CA ALA A 192 23.20 6.81 8.77
C ALA A 192 24.07 6.77 7.50
N GLU A 193 23.44 7.02 6.34
CA GLU A 193 24.12 7.06 5.04
C GLU A 193 25.31 8.02 5.02
N ALA A 194 25.19 9.18 5.67
CA ALA A 194 26.23 10.21 5.71
C ALA A 194 27.56 9.72 6.33
N THR A 195 27.52 8.69 7.18
CA THR A 195 28.69 8.14 7.90
C THR A 195 29.00 6.69 7.52
N GLY A 196 28.25 6.09 6.59
CA GLY A 196 28.36 4.67 6.25
C GLY A 196 27.72 3.74 7.29
N GLY A 197 26.86 4.27 8.17
CA GLY A 197 26.08 3.47 9.11
C GLY A 197 24.81 2.88 8.48
N ARG A 198 24.07 2.11 9.28
CA ARG A 198 22.85 1.41 8.88
C ARG A 198 21.61 2.11 9.42
N PHE A 199 20.57 2.09 8.60
CA PHE A 199 19.24 2.54 8.97
C PHE A 199 18.32 1.33 9.13
N TYR A 200 17.69 1.24 10.29
CA TYR A 200 16.73 0.20 10.66
C TYR A 200 15.35 0.83 10.75
N ASP A 201 14.48 0.55 9.78
CA ASP A 201 13.08 1.00 9.79
C ASP A 201 12.18 -0.07 10.42
N ILE A 202 11.61 0.24 11.57
CA ILE A 202 10.89 -0.70 12.40
C ILE A 202 9.42 -0.32 12.39
N ALA A 203 8.63 -1.07 11.63
CA ALA A 203 7.19 -0.82 11.50
C ALA A 203 6.39 -1.29 12.73
N ASP A 204 6.85 -2.33 13.43
CA ASP A 204 6.11 -3.00 14.50
C ASP A 204 7.01 -3.53 15.62
N SER A 205 6.41 -3.99 16.72
CA SER A 205 7.13 -4.48 17.90
C SER A 205 7.96 -5.75 17.66
N ASN A 206 7.67 -6.51 16.60
CA ASN A 206 8.36 -7.78 16.30
C ASN A 206 9.70 -7.52 15.59
N GLY A 207 9.76 -6.49 14.73
CA GLY A 207 11.01 -6.05 14.10
C GLY A 207 12.00 -5.40 15.07
N LEU A 208 11.53 -4.95 16.24
CA LEU A 208 12.33 -4.21 17.21
C LEU A 208 13.34 -5.08 17.98
N ASP A 209 13.03 -6.36 18.21
CA ASP A 209 13.96 -7.29 18.85
C ASP A 209 15.21 -7.53 17.99
N ALA A 210 15.02 -7.94 16.74
CA ALA A 210 16.13 -8.22 15.83
C ALA A 210 16.97 -6.98 15.52
N ALA A 211 16.32 -5.82 15.34
CA ALA A 211 17.01 -4.58 14.98
C ALA A 211 17.80 -3.97 16.15
N ILE A 212 17.26 -3.99 17.38
CA ILE A 212 18.03 -3.50 18.54
C ILE A 212 19.12 -4.51 18.90
N ASP A 213 18.87 -5.82 18.84
CA ASP A 213 19.91 -6.83 19.03
C ASP A 213 21.05 -6.62 18.04
N GLU A 214 20.76 -6.44 16.75
CA GLU A 214 21.78 -6.24 15.74
C GLU A 214 22.49 -4.89 15.92
N ALA A 215 21.75 -3.78 16.00
CA ALA A 215 22.35 -2.45 16.12
C ALA A 215 23.15 -2.26 17.41
N VAL A 216 22.70 -2.84 18.53
CA VAL A 216 23.39 -2.76 19.82
C VAL A 216 24.50 -3.81 19.94
N LYS A 217 24.38 -5.02 19.37
CA LYS A 217 25.54 -5.95 19.28
C LYS A 217 26.64 -5.36 18.42
N LEU A 218 26.29 -4.76 17.28
CA LEU A 218 27.24 -4.03 16.44
C LEU A 218 27.85 -2.86 17.20
N ALA A 219 27.07 -2.21 18.07
CA ALA A 219 27.57 -1.09 18.86
C ALA A 219 28.43 -1.48 20.08
N VAL A 220 28.08 -2.55 20.77
CA VAL A 220 28.63 -2.89 22.08
C VAL A 220 29.70 -3.99 21.98
N LEU A 221 29.69 -4.83 20.93
CA LEU A 221 30.57 -6.00 20.81
C LEU A 221 31.58 -5.93 19.66
N ALA A 222 31.30 -5.20 18.56
CA ALA A 222 32.19 -5.17 17.39
C ALA A 222 32.19 -3.86 16.55
N PRO A 223 32.41 -2.68 17.15
CA PRO A 223 32.42 -1.42 16.39
C PRO A 223 33.62 -1.24 15.43
N SER A 224 34.60 -2.15 15.46
CA SER A 224 35.67 -2.22 14.46
C SER A 224 35.16 -2.63 13.06
N ASP A 225 33.96 -3.23 12.97
CA ASP A 225 33.42 -3.72 11.70
C ASP A 225 32.58 -2.68 10.94
N ILE A 226 32.32 -1.49 11.51
CA ILE A 226 31.45 -0.48 10.87
C ILE A 226 32.11 0.89 10.70
N ALA A 227 33.23 1.18 11.37
CA ALA A 227 33.93 2.46 11.19
C ALA A 227 34.67 2.56 9.84
N GLY A 228 33.95 2.92 8.78
CA GLY A 228 34.54 3.32 7.51
C GLY A 228 33.55 3.82 6.46
N ALA A 229 33.32 5.14 6.39
CA ALA A 229 33.25 5.77 5.06
C ALA A 229 34.51 5.36 4.28
N PRO A 230 34.47 5.18 2.94
CA PRO A 230 35.46 4.40 2.22
C PRO A 230 36.83 5.06 2.29
N ALA A 231 37.60 4.76 3.35
CA ALA A 231 38.99 4.44 3.17
C ALA A 231 39.00 3.44 2.01
N LYS A 232 39.86 3.64 1.01
CA LYS A 232 40.21 2.56 0.09
C LYS A 232 40.46 1.35 0.96
N SER A 233 39.47 0.45 1.02
CA SER A 233 39.52 -0.73 1.84
C SER A 233 40.81 -1.40 1.40
N ALA A 234 41.72 -1.66 2.34
CA ALA A 234 42.79 -2.58 2.04
C ALA A 234 42.12 -3.78 1.36
N PRO A 235 42.57 -4.20 0.16
CA PRO A 235 41.90 -5.25 -0.59
C PRO A 235 41.58 -6.40 0.36
N PRO A 236 40.35 -6.92 0.35
CA PRO A 236 39.95 -7.97 1.27
C PRO A 236 41.01 -9.07 1.24
N LYS A 237 41.55 -9.40 2.41
CA LYS A 237 42.61 -10.40 2.47
C LYS A 237 41.98 -11.77 2.28
N ALA A 238 42.55 -12.57 1.38
CA ALA A 238 42.12 -13.94 1.16
C ALA A 238 42.16 -14.72 2.49
N PRO A 239 41.08 -15.42 2.89
CA PRO A 239 41.09 -16.22 4.10
C PRO A 239 42.19 -17.30 4.03
N PRO A 240 42.97 -17.53 5.10
CA PRO A 240 44.02 -18.53 5.07
C PRO A 240 43.43 -19.94 4.93
N PRO A 241 44.18 -20.91 4.36
CA PRO A 241 43.70 -22.27 4.23
C PRO A 241 43.52 -22.92 5.61
N PRO A 242 42.47 -23.73 5.81
CA PRO A 242 42.33 -24.49 7.05
C PRO A 242 43.48 -25.48 7.22
N ALA A 243 43.73 -25.91 8.46
CA ALA A 243 44.80 -26.85 8.78
C ALA A 243 44.75 -28.11 7.88
N GLY A 244 45.86 -28.41 7.20
CA GLY A 244 45.98 -29.55 6.28
C GLY A 244 45.59 -29.28 4.83
N ALA A 245 45.04 -28.11 4.50
CA ALA A 245 44.83 -27.66 3.12
C ALA A 245 46.03 -26.84 2.62
N SER A 246 46.40 -27.02 1.35
CA SER A 246 47.42 -26.20 0.68
C SER A 246 46.83 -25.10 -0.21
N LEU A 247 45.50 -25.11 -0.40
CA LEU A 247 44.77 -24.09 -1.14
C LEU A 247 43.50 -23.69 -0.40
N ARG A 248 43.21 -22.39 -0.39
CA ARG A 248 41.85 -21.84 -0.20
C ARG A 248 41.56 -20.78 -1.25
N ALA A 249 40.43 -20.91 -1.92
CA ALA A 249 39.98 -19.96 -2.93
C ALA A 249 38.61 -19.39 -2.54
N SER A 250 38.49 -18.08 -2.64
CA SER A 250 37.26 -17.31 -2.47
C SER A 250 37.03 -16.43 -3.69
N ALA A 251 35.84 -15.86 -3.85
CA ALA A 251 35.51 -15.03 -5.00
C ALA A 251 35.04 -13.64 -4.56
N ALA A 252 35.25 -12.64 -5.41
CA ALA A 252 34.73 -11.29 -5.26
C ALA A 252 34.10 -10.84 -6.58
N LEU A 253 33.15 -9.91 -6.54
CA LEU A 253 32.50 -9.39 -7.75
C LEU A 253 33.50 -8.70 -8.69
N ALA A 254 34.48 -8.00 -8.12
CA ALA A 254 35.65 -7.48 -8.81
C ALA A 254 36.85 -7.46 -7.85
N GLU A 255 38.04 -7.17 -8.39
CA GLU A 255 39.25 -7.02 -7.58
C GLU A 255 39.05 -5.95 -6.49
N GLY A 256 39.49 -6.26 -5.27
CA GLY A 256 39.36 -5.33 -4.14
C GLY A 256 37.96 -5.22 -3.52
N ARG A 257 36.95 -5.92 -4.04
CA ARG A 257 35.57 -5.91 -3.52
C ARG A 257 35.36 -7.00 -2.46
N PRO A 258 34.37 -6.85 -1.55
CA PRO A 258 34.06 -7.86 -0.54
C PRO A 258 33.87 -9.27 -1.12
N LEU A 259 34.19 -10.28 -0.31
CA LEU A 259 34.01 -11.68 -0.70
C LEU A 259 32.54 -12.02 -0.88
N ILE A 260 32.23 -12.74 -1.94
CA ILE A 260 30.90 -13.27 -2.22
C ILE A 260 30.60 -14.38 -1.20
N THR A 261 29.47 -14.27 -0.51
CA THR A 261 29.00 -15.28 0.45
C THR A 261 27.94 -16.20 -0.13
N ALA A 262 27.36 -15.84 -1.28
CA ALA A 262 26.47 -16.70 -2.05
C ALA A 262 27.20 -17.97 -2.48
N PRO A 263 26.50 -19.13 -2.58
CA PRO A 263 27.13 -20.38 -2.99
C PRO A 263 27.58 -20.31 -4.46
N LEU A 264 28.87 -20.50 -4.70
CA LEU A 264 29.44 -20.64 -6.05
C LEU A 264 29.71 -22.11 -6.35
N THR A 265 29.71 -22.47 -7.63
CA THR A 265 30.26 -23.76 -8.06
C THR A 265 31.76 -23.60 -8.31
N TRP A 266 32.56 -24.30 -7.51
CA TRP A 266 34.01 -24.31 -7.60
C TRP A 266 34.50 -25.56 -8.29
N LYS A 267 35.50 -25.44 -9.17
CA LYS A 267 36.19 -26.56 -9.81
C LYS A 267 37.70 -26.35 -9.81
N ILE A 268 38.44 -27.41 -9.57
CA ILE A 268 39.91 -27.43 -9.58
C ILE A 268 40.35 -28.33 -10.73
N TYR A 269 41.29 -27.86 -11.54
CA TYR A 269 41.92 -28.60 -12.62
C TYR A 269 43.44 -28.60 -12.42
N LYS A 270 44.13 -29.61 -12.95
CA LYS A 270 45.57 -29.47 -13.20
C LYS A 270 45.76 -28.43 -14.31
N ALA A 271 46.74 -27.53 -14.19
CA ALA A 271 46.94 -26.46 -15.16
C ALA A 271 46.99 -27.00 -16.61
N GLY A 272 46.19 -26.41 -17.50
CA GLY A 272 46.06 -26.81 -18.90
C GLY A 272 45.34 -28.13 -19.15
N GLY A 273 44.85 -28.80 -18.11
CA GLY A 273 44.08 -30.04 -18.18
C GLY A 273 42.57 -29.81 -18.20
N ALA A 274 41.82 -30.72 -18.84
CA ALA A 274 40.35 -30.67 -18.88
C ALA A 274 39.68 -31.47 -17.74
N LYS A 275 40.43 -32.32 -17.03
CA LYS A 275 39.90 -33.19 -15.98
C LYS A 275 39.73 -32.43 -14.66
N VAL A 276 38.51 -32.43 -14.14
CA VAL A 276 38.18 -31.90 -12.81
C VAL A 276 38.82 -32.80 -11.74
N LEU A 277 39.63 -32.20 -10.88
CA LEU A 277 40.27 -32.82 -9.73
C LEU A 277 39.43 -32.69 -8.45
N GLY A 278 38.64 -31.63 -8.34
CA GLY A 278 37.74 -31.38 -7.22
C GLY A 278 36.63 -30.42 -7.60
N GLN A 279 35.44 -30.62 -7.03
CA GLN A 279 34.27 -29.78 -7.25
C GLN A 279 33.48 -29.63 -5.95
N VAL A 280 33.10 -28.40 -5.61
CA VAL A 280 32.32 -28.07 -4.41
C VAL A 280 31.32 -26.96 -4.76
N VAL A 281 30.15 -26.98 -4.12
CA VAL A 281 29.24 -25.83 -4.10
C VAL A 281 29.34 -25.17 -2.73
N GLY A 282 29.72 -23.89 -2.68
CA GLY A 282 29.95 -23.18 -1.43
C GLY A 282 30.50 -21.77 -1.63
N LYS A 283 30.62 -21.00 -0.53
CA LYS A 283 31.19 -19.64 -0.56
C LYS A 283 32.69 -19.62 -0.89
N ASP A 284 33.37 -20.71 -0.59
CA ASP A 284 34.79 -20.93 -0.86
C ASP A 284 35.06 -22.42 -1.14
N ILE A 285 36.27 -22.72 -1.62
CA ILE A 285 36.79 -24.08 -1.74
C ILE A 285 38.14 -24.16 -1.05
N SER A 286 38.36 -25.24 -0.30
CA SER A 286 39.67 -25.57 0.27
C SER A 286 40.08 -26.97 -0.18
N ALA A 287 41.35 -27.16 -0.52
CA ALA A 287 41.85 -28.44 -1.00
C ALA A 287 43.29 -28.70 -0.53
N LYS A 288 43.60 -29.97 -0.29
CA LYS A 288 44.97 -30.45 -0.11
C LYS A 288 45.49 -30.93 -1.47
N LEU A 289 46.33 -30.11 -2.07
CA LEU A 289 46.93 -30.32 -3.38
C LEU A 289 48.46 -30.48 -3.25
N PRO A 290 49.08 -31.44 -3.96
CA PRO A 290 50.53 -31.52 -4.09
C PRO A 290 51.14 -30.26 -4.75
N ALA A 291 52.45 -30.15 -4.71
CA ALA A 291 53.16 -29.09 -5.44
C ALA A 291 52.89 -29.20 -6.95
N GLY A 292 52.56 -28.07 -7.58
CA GLY A 292 52.23 -28.00 -9.00
C GLY A 292 51.39 -26.78 -9.37
N ASP A 293 51.04 -26.69 -10.65
CA ASP A 293 50.18 -25.64 -11.21
C ASP A 293 48.74 -26.16 -11.38
N TYR A 294 47.77 -25.34 -10.95
CA TYR A 294 46.35 -25.67 -10.93
C TYR A 294 45.51 -24.53 -11.50
N ASP A 295 44.47 -24.85 -12.27
CA ASP A 295 43.46 -23.87 -12.67
C ASP A 295 42.27 -23.96 -11.73
N ILE A 296 41.96 -22.86 -11.06
CA ILE A 296 40.83 -22.75 -10.14
C ILE A 296 39.74 -21.98 -10.86
N GLU A 297 38.55 -22.56 -10.96
CA GLU A 297 37.38 -21.97 -11.59
C GLU A 297 36.26 -21.75 -10.56
N ALA A 298 35.67 -20.56 -10.60
CA ALA A 298 34.46 -20.20 -9.87
C ALA A 298 33.34 -19.86 -10.86
N GLU A 299 32.15 -20.37 -10.60
CA GLU A 299 30.95 -20.11 -11.40
C GLU A 299 29.79 -19.63 -10.51
N LEU A 300 29.18 -18.49 -10.89
CA LEU A 300 28.03 -17.89 -10.23
C LEU A 300 27.03 -17.39 -11.28
N GLY A 301 25.81 -17.93 -11.30
CA GLY A 301 24.77 -17.48 -12.24
C GLY A 301 25.17 -17.58 -13.72
N GLY A 302 26.02 -18.54 -14.09
CA GLY A 302 26.56 -18.70 -15.45
C GLY A 302 27.81 -17.84 -15.76
N ILE A 303 28.19 -16.94 -14.85
CA ILE A 303 29.44 -16.16 -14.94
C ILE A 303 30.58 -17.00 -14.41
N LYS A 304 31.67 -17.12 -15.18
CA LYS A 304 32.84 -17.92 -14.84
C LYS A 304 34.08 -17.05 -14.75
N ALA A 305 34.90 -17.28 -13.73
CA ALA A 305 36.28 -16.81 -13.68
C ALA A 305 37.20 -17.98 -13.42
N ARG A 306 38.37 -17.97 -14.09
CA ARG A 306 39.39 -19.00 -13.94
C ARG A 306 40.74 -18.34 -13.72
N GLN A 307 41.48 -18.83 -12.74
CA GLN A 307 42.81 -18.34 -12.40
C GLN A 307 43.78 -19.51 -12.21
N THR A 308 44.93 -19.44 -12.88
CA THR A 308 46.03 -20.38 -12.66
C THR A 308 46.80 -19.99 -11.39
N THR A 309 47.03 -20.96 -10.52
CA THR A 309 47.76 -20.79 -9.26
C THR A 309 48.81 -21.88 -9.11
N ARG A 310 50.01 -21.47 -8.72
CA ARG A 310 51.11 -22.37 -8.37
C ARG A 310 51.12 -22.64 -6.87
N ILE A 311 51.20 -23.91 -6.51
CA ILE A 311 51.39 -24.38 -5.13
C ILE A 311 52.80 -24.95 -5.04
N ALA A 312 53.67 -24.33 -4.24
CA ALA A 312 55.00 -24.87 -3.96
C ALA A 312 54.93 -25.95 -2.87
N ASP A 313 56.02 -26.70 -2.69
CA ASP A 313 56.05 -27.76 -1.69
C ASP A 313 56.01 -27.17 -0.27
N GLY A 314 55.09 -27.68 0.56
CA GLY A 314 54.83 -27.16 1.91
C GLY A 314 54.09 -25.81 2.00
N ASP A 315 53.80 -25.15 0.86
CA ASP A 315 53.14 -23.84 0.84
C ASP A 315 51.62 -23.94 1.03
N ALA A 316 51.06 -22.91 1.68
CA ALA A 316 49.63 -22.72 1.85
C ALA A 316 49.18 -21.47 1.09
N GLN A 317 48.39 -21.64 0.03
CA GLN A 317 48.03 -20.57 -0.88
C GLN A 317 46.58 -20.10 -0.72
N SER A 318 46.40 -18.77 -0.70
CA SER A 318 45.08 -18.14 -0.58
C SER A 318 44.83 -17.21 -1.75
N ILE A 319 43.72 -17.41 -2.48
CA ILE A 319 43.40 -16.61 -3.66
C ILE A 319 41.98 -16.06 -3.60
N ILE A 320 41.79 -14.90 -4.22
CA ILE A 320 40.47 -14.30 -4.46
C ILE A 320 40.30 -14.16 -5.96
N LEU A 321 39.34 -14.87 -6.53
CA LEU A 321 39.01 -14.79 -7.95
C LEU A 321 38.08 -13.60 -8.19
N PRO A 322 38.48 -12.60 -9.00
CA PRO A 322 37.56 -11.56 -9.46
C PRO A 322 36.64 -12.15 -10.53
N LEU A 323 35.32 -12.19 -10.27
CA LEU A 323 34.34 -12.68 -11.24
C LEU A 323 34.10 -11.71 -12.40
N ASN A 324 34.48 -10.44 -12.23
CA ASN A 324 34.10 -9.34 -13.11
C ASN A 324 32.58 -9.34 -13.35
N ALA A 325 31.83 -9.33 -12.25
CA ALA A 325 30.37 -9.40 -12.22
C ALA A 325 29.79 -8.21 -11.47
N ALA A 326 28.50 -7.95 -11.67
CA ALA A 326 27.69 -7.02 -10.91
C ALA A 326 26.54 -7.78 -10.24
N HIS A 327 26.14 -7.33 -9.06
CA HIS A 327 24.96 -7.81 -8.34
C HIS A 327 23.84 -6.78 -8.49
N LEU A 328 22.67 -7.23 -8.95
CA LEU A 328 21.48 -6.40 -9.15
C LEU A 328 20.31 -7.00 -8.37
N VAL A 329 19.73 -6.17 -7.51
CA VAL A 329 18.47 -6.43 -6.81
C VAL A 329 17.43 -5.45 -7.35
N ALA A 330 16.59 -5.92 -8.28
CA ALA A 330 15.53 -5.11 -8.88
C ALA A 330 14.19 -5.31 -8.16
N ARG A 331 13.45 -4.22 -7.90
CA ARG A 331 12.15 -4.23 -7.21
C ARG A 331 11.16 -3.33 -7.94
N ALA A 332 9.94 -3.80 -8.14
CA ALA A 332 8.86 -2.97 -8.69
C ALA A 332 8.14 -2.24 -7.55
N VAL A 333 8.08 -0.92 -7.58
CA VAL A 333 7.46 -0.11 -6.52
C VAL A 333 6.37 0.79 -7.10
N ALA A 334 5.32 1.08 -6.31
CA ALA A 334 4.25 1.98 -6.73
C ALA A 334 4.77 3.42 -6.95
N SER A 335 5.64 3.87 -6.05
CA SER A 335 6.34 5.15 -6.09
C SER A 335 7.64 5.07 -5.29
N LYS A 336 8.46 6.12 -5.33
CA LYS A 336 9.73 6.18 -4.58
C LYS A 336 9.49 5.94 -3.08
N GLY A 337 10.16 4.94 -2.50
CA GLY A 337 10.05 4.58 -1.09
C GLY A 337 8.82 3.75 -0.72
N ALA A 338 7.97 3.39 -1.69
CA ALA A 338 6.89 2.43 -1.47
C ALA A 338 7.44 1.00 -1.32
N PRO A 339 6.73 0.10 -0.62
CA PRO A 339 7.12 -1.30 -0.56
C PRO A 339 7.06 -1.95 -1.96
N PRO A 340 7.88 -2.97 -2.22
CA PRO A 340 7.83 -3.72 -3.47
C PRO A 340 6.47 -4.40 -3.68
N SER A 341 6.01 -4.42 -4.92
CA SER A 341 4.77 -5.12 -5.28
C SER A 341 5.00 -6.64 -5.31
N PRO A 342 4.23 -7.44 -4.54
CA PRO A 342 4.36 -8.90 -4.55
C PRO A 342 3.78 -9.55 -5.82
N THR A 343 3.00 -8.81 -6.61
CA THR A 343 2.30 -9.32 -7.80
C THR A 343 2.98 -8.95 -9.10
N ALA A 344 3.94 -8.02 -9.06
CA ALA A 344 4.65 -7.53 -10.23
C ALA A 344 5.47 -8.62 -10.92
N THR A 345 5.63 -8.44 -12.23
CA THR A 345 6.55 -9.20 -13.07
C THR A 345 7.71 -8.30 -13.44
N LEU A 346 8.93 -8.73 -13.09
CA LEU A 346 10.19 -8.07 -13.38
C LEU A 346 10.93 -8.84 -14.46
N SER A 347 11.44 -8.13 -15.47
CA SER A 347 12.32 -8.69 -16.49
C SER A 347 13.56 -7.84 -16.66
N VAL A 348 14.70 -8.49 -16.83
CA VAL A 348 15.96 -7.84 -17.22
C VAL A 348 16.27 -8.27 -18.64
N LEU A 349 16.56 -7.28 -19.49
CA LEU A 349 16.81 -7.38 -20.91
C LEU A 349 18.28 -7.03 -21.18
N ALA A 350 18.96 -7.83 -22.00
CA ALA A 350 20.25 -7.49 -22.59
C ALA A 350 20.07 -7.47 -24.12
N ASN A 351 20.40 -6.36 -24.77
CA ASN A 351 20.17 -6.16 -26.21
C ASN A 351 18.72 -6.52 -26.62
N ASP A 352 17.74 -6.00 -25.88
CA ASP A 352 16.30 -6.24 -26.03
C ASP A 352 15.82 -7.71 -25.85
N GLN A 353 16.70 -8.63 -25.47
CA GLN A 353 16.35 -10.03 -25.19
C GLN A 353 16.28 -10.28 -23.68
N PRO A 354 15.25 -10.99 -23.17
CA PRO A 354 15.13 -11.30 -21.75
C PRO A 354 16.22 -12.26 -21.30
N VAL A 355 17.07 -11.80 -20.38
CA VAL A 355 18.07 -12.63 -19.68
C VAL A 355 17.58 -13.11 -18.33
N ALA A 356 16.56 -12.45 -17.76
CA ALA A 356 15.88 -12.91 -16.56
C ALA A 356 14.42 -12.45 -16.54
N LEU A 357 13.58 -13.26 -15.89
CA LEU A 357 12.16 -13.00 -15.67
C LEU A 357 11.74 -13.61 -14.34
N LYS A 358 11.09 -12.84 -13.47
CA LYS A 358 10.52 -13.33 -12.22
C LYS A 358 9.25 -12.56 -11.89
N ARG A 359 8.27 -13.28 -11.35
CA ARG A 359 7.11 -12.67 -10.69
C ARG A 359 7.35 -12.64 -9.17
N GLY A 360 7.10 -11.51 -8.53
CA GLY A 360 7.30 -11.33 -7.11
C GLY A 360 7.80 -9.93 -6.76
N ASP A 361 8.16 -9.78 -5.49
CA ASP A 361 8.64 -8.53 -4.87
C ASP A 361 10.03 -8.11 -5.37
N THR A 362 10.92 -9.08 -5.57
CA THR A 362 12.33 -8.83 -5.84
C THR A 362 12.89 -9.81 -6.86
N LEU A 363 13.69 -9.30 -7.80
CA LEU A 363 14.51 -10.06 -8.74
C LEU A 363 15.99 -9.83 -8.39
N ASP A 364 16.66 -10.88 -7.90
CA ASP A 364 18.04 -10.86 -7.41
C ASP A 364 18.92 -11.68 -8.36
N LEU A 365 19.91 -11.03 -8.97
CA LEU A 365 20.71 -11.61 -10.07
C LEU A 365 22.16 -11.13 -10.03
N TYR A 366 23.05 -12.01 -10.50
CA TYR A 366 24.43 -11.66 -10.84
C TYR A 366 24.57 -11.59 -12.36
N LEU A 367 25.10 -10.49 -12.87
CA LEU A 367 25.17 -10.17 -14.30
C LEU A 367 26.59 -9.76 -14.70
N GLN A 368 26.91 -9.86 -15.98
CA GLN A 368 28.15 -9.30 -16.50
C GLN A 368 28.05 -7.76 -16.59
N PRO A 369 29.16 -7.02 -16.56
CA PRO A 369 29.16 -5.57 -16.76
C PRO A 369 28.66 -5.22 -18.16
N ALA A 370 27.52 -4.53 -18.22
CA ALA A 370 26.88 -4.07 -19.45
C ALA A 370 25.75 -3.07 -19.14
N GLU A 371 25.13 -2.54 -20.18
CA GLU A 371 23.84 -1.86 -20.07
C GLU A 371 22.71 -2.90 -20.15
N TYR A 372 21.70 -2.76 -19.29
CA TYR A 372 20.53 -3.61 -19.25
C TYR A 372 19.24 -2.79 -19.26
N GLY A 373 18.20 -3.31 -19.90
CA GLY A 373 16.83 -2.82 -19.72
C GLY A 373 16.16 -3.54 -18.56
N VAL A 374 15.52 -2.82 -17.65
CA VAL A 374 14.69 -3.37 -16.57
C VAL A 374 13.25 -2.99 -16.84
N VAL A 375 12.40 -4.00 -17.00
CA VAL A 375 10.96 -3.83 -17.23
C VAL A 375 10.20 -4.36 -16.04
N ALA A 376 9.30 -3.55 -15.49
CA ALA A 376 8.33 -3.97 -14.49
C ALA A 376 6.92 -3.85 -15.06
N THR A 377 6.08 -4.84 -14.75
CA THR A 377 4.65 -4.82 -15.07
C THR A 377 3.85 -5.30 -13.87
N ASP A 378 2.82 -4.56 -13.48
CA ASP A 378 1.88 -4.96 -12.42
C ASP A 378 0.45 -4.56 -12.84
N GLY A 379 -0.37 -5.57 -13.13
CA GLY A 379 -1.67 -5.35 -13.78
C GLY A 379 -1.51 -4.65 -15.13
N ALA A 380 -2.16 -3.49 -15.29
CA ALA A 380 -2.07 -2.67 -16.51
C ALA A 380 -0.88 -1.70 -16.50
N ALA A 381 -0.19 -1.52 -15.36
CA ALA A 381 0.94 -0.61 -15.25
C ALA A 381 2.21 -1.27 -15.78
N ARG A 382 2.97 -0.52 -16.59
CA ARG A 382 4.25 -0.96 -17.13
C ARG A 382 5.25 0.18 -17.10
N SER A 383 6.46 -0.11 -16.66
CA SER A 383 7.60 0.81 -16.67
C SER A 383 8.81 0.11 -17.23
N SER A 384 9.65 0.85 -17.96
CA SER A 384 10.88 0.35 -18.56
C SER A 384 11.97 1.40 -18.37
N GLN A 385 13.10 0.99 -17.80
CA GLN A 385 14.24 1.87 -17.52
C GLN A 385 15.53 1.14 -17.85
N THR A 386 16.55 1.87 -18.29
CA THR A 386 17.88 1.30 -18.51
C THR A 386 18.77 1.51 -17.28
N ILE A 387 19.66 0.56 -17.06
CA ILE A 387 20.66 0.58 -15.98
C ILE A 387 22.01 0.15 -16.53
N ASN A 388 23.05 0.90 -16.16
CA ASN A 388 24.43 0.55 -16.44
C ASN A 388 25.04 -0.15 -15.24
N LEU A 389 25.57 -1.36 -15.45
CA LEU A 389 26.24 -2.17 -14.42
C LEU A 389 27.74 -2.28 -14.73
N ALA A 390 28.58 -1.89 -13.77
CA ALA A 390 30.03 -2.04 -13.81
C ALA A 390 30.49 -3.23 -12.97
N ALA A 391 31.70 -3.73 -13.23
CA ALA A 391 32.28 -4.81 -12.43
C ALA A 391 32.43 -4.38 -10.96
N GLY A 392 31.95 -5.22 -10.04
CA GLY A 392 31.99 -4.94 -8.61
C GLY A 392 30.81 -4.15 -8.06
N ASP A 393 29.87 -3.74 -8.92
CA ASP A 393 28.63 -3.10 -8.51
C ASP A 393 27.78 -4.06 -7.66
N ASP A 394 27.19 -3.49 -6.61
CA ASP A 394 26.13 -4.10 -5.81
C ASP A 394 25.02 -3.05 -5.73
N LYS A 395 23.94 -3.27 -6.49
CA LYS A 395 22.93 -2.26 -6.80
C LYS A 395 21.53 -2.73 -6.43
N LEU A 396 20.89 -1.96 -5.56
CA LEU A 396 19.45 -1.99 -5.34
C LEU A 396 18.76 -1.02 -6.32
N PHE A 397 17.85 -1.53 -7.14
CA PHE A 397 17.19 -0.76 -8.19
C PHE A 397 15.66 -0.83 -8.06
N ASP A 398 15.06 0.29 -7.67
CA ASP A 398 13.61 0.43 -7.59
C ASP A 398 13.06 1.03 -8.88
N ILE A 399 12.27 0.24 -9.61
CA ILE A 399 11.55 0.71 -10.78
C ILE A 399 10.14 1.14 -10.38
N ALA A 400 9.89 2.44 -10.48
CA ALA A 400 8.59 3.02 -10.18
C ALA A 400 7.59 2.73 -11.31
N LEU A 401 6.44 2.16 -10.95
CA LEU A 401 5.32 1.90 -11.85
C LEU A 401 4.35 3.08 -11.96
N ALA A 402 4.55 4.11 -11.13
CA ALA A 402 3.65 5.26 -11.01
C ALA A 402 2.19 4.83 -10.80
N THR A 403 1.96 3.90 -9.87
CA THR A 403 0.64 3.35 -9.58
C THR A 403 0.10 3.86 -8.25
N GLY A 404 -1.22 4.02 -8.16
CA GLY A 404 -1.91 4.19 -6.89
C GLY A 404 -2.91 3.06 -6.63
N ARG A 405 -3.43 3.01 -5.41
CA ARG A 405 -4.44 2.04 -4.98
C ARG A 405 -5.81 2.72 -4.87
N LEU A 406 -6.81 2.16 -5.53
CA LEU A 406 -8.20 2.59 -5.43
C LEU A 406 -9.00 1.54 -4.67
N ASN A 407 -9.59 1.93 -3.54
CA ASN A 407 -10.52 1.10 -2.79
C ASN A 407 -11.94 1.60 -3.00
N LEU A 408 -12.83 0.74 -3.47
CA LEU A 408 -14.23 1.07 -3.70
C LEU A 408 -15.13 0.28 -2.75
N SER A 409 -16.16 0.96 -2.26
CA SER A 409 -17.28 0.40 -1.51
C SER A 409 -18.58 1.07 -1.97
N ALA A 410 -19.72 0.48 -1.64
CA ALA A 410 -21.03 0.99 -2.02
C ALA A 410 -22.02 0.81 -0.87
N THR A 411 -22.88 1.80 -0.70
CA THR A 411 -23.89 1.84 0.36
C THR A 411 -25.27 2.13 -0.20
N GLY A 412 -26.30 1.59 0.44
CA GLY A 412 -27.70 1.92 0.15
C GLY A 412 -28.16 3.20 0.84
N ALA A 413 -29.44 3.53 0.67
CA ALA A 413 -30.06 4.73 1.25
C ALA A 413 -29.99 4.80 2.79
N THR A 414 -29.91 3.66 3.47
CA THR A 414 -29.78 3.54 4.93
C THR A 414 -28.33 3.61 5.41
N GLY A 415 -27.35 3.66 4.49
CA GLY A 415 -25.92 3.58 4.78
C GLY A 415 -25.38 2.15 4.88
N ASP A 416 -26.23 1.13 4.79
CA ASP A 416 -25.82 -0.27 4.82
C ASP A 416 -25.00 -0.64 3.57
N ALA A 417 -24.00 -1.51 3.74
CA ALA A 417 -23.18 -1.99 2.64
C ALA A 417 -24.02 -2.83 1.66
N ILE A 418 -23.78 -2.64 0.37
CA ILE A 418 -24.45 -3.41 -0.69
C ILE A 418 -23.56 -4.62 -1.04
N PRO A 419 -24.02 -5.87 -0.82
CA PRO A 419 -23.22 -7.05 -1.11
C PRO A 419 -23.20 -7.42 -2.60
N ASP A 420 -24.31 -7.21 -3.31
CA ASP A 420 -24.42 -7.48 -4.75
C ASP A 420 -24.22 -6.19 -5.55
N VAL A 421 -22.94 -5.85 -5.76
CA VAL A 421 -22.52 -4.65 -6.47
C VAL A 421 -21.44 -5.00 -7.49
N LEU A 422 -21.59 -4.48 -8.70
CA LEU A 422 -20.55 -4.52 -9.73
C LEU A 422 -19.85 -3.15 -9.77
N TYR A 423 -18.57 -3.14 -9.42
CA TYR A 423 -17.70 -2.00 -9.64
C TYR A 423 -17.07 -2.07 -11.03
N THR A 424 -17.03 -0.93 -11.71
CA THR A 424 -16.33 -0.72 -12.98
C THR A 424 -15.40 0.48 -12.83
N VAL A 425 -14.25 0.43 -13.49
CA VAL A 425 -13.31 1.53 -13.58
C VAL A 425 -13.01 1.77 -15.05
N GLU A 426 -13.25 2.98 -15.50
CA GLU A 426 -13.06 3.40 -16.88
C GLU A 426 -12.06 4.55 -16.97
N THR A 427 -11.42 4.67 -18.12
CA THR A 427 -10.59 5.82 -18.50
C THR A 427 -11.12 6.42 -19.80
N ASP A 428 -10.78 7.68 -20.06
CA ASP A 428 -11.03 8.30 -21.36
C ASP A 428 -10.27 7.52 -22.46
N ASP A 429 -10.97 7.21 -23.55
CA ASP A 429 -10.45 6.49 -24.71
C ASP A 429 -11.14 7.00 -26.00
N PRO A 430 -10.49 7.89 -26.76
CA PRO A 430 -11.05 8.46 -28.00
C PRO A 430 -11.34 7.43 -29.10
N GLU A 431 -10.74 6.25 -29.03
CA GLU A 431 -10.95 5.18 -30.02
C GLU A 431 -12.17 4.31 -29.68
N SER A 432 -12.67 4.41 -28.45
CA SER A 432 -13.89 3.71 -28.03
C SER A 432 -15.15 4.42 -28.55
N PRO A 433 -16.19 3.70 -29.00
CA PRO A 433 -17.45 4.29 -29.47
C PRO A 433 -18.09 5.27 -28.46
N ASP A 434 -17.94 4.97 -27.16
CA ASP A 434 -18.51 5.77 -26.06
C ASP A 434 -17.50 6.77 -25.47
N GLY A 435 -16.32 6.91 -26.08
CA GLY A 435 -15.23 7.77 -25.61
C GLY A 435 -14.55 7.29 -24.32
N ARG A 436 -14.91 6.08 -23.84
CA ARG A 436 -14.40 5.49 -22.59
C ARG A 436 -14.05 4.03 -22.77
N ARG A 437 -13.05 3.56 -22.03
CA ARG A 437 -12.64 2.15 -21.98
C ARG A 437 -12.60 1.65 -20.55
N GLU A 438 -13.25 0.50 -20.30
CA GLU A 438 -13.13 -0.21 -19.03
C GLU A 438 -11.70 -0.75 -18.86
N VAL A 439 -11.07 -0.44 -17.73
CA VAL A 439 -9.71 -0.89 -17.38
C VAL A 439 -9.71 -1.88 -16.21
N ALA A 440 -10.76 -1.90 -15.40
CA ALA A 440 -10.92 -2.86 -14.32
C ALA A 440 -12.39 -3.04 -13.92
N ARG A 441 -12.71 -4.21 -13.35
CA ARG A 441 -14.01 -4.50 -12.74
C ARG A 441 -13.89 -5.45 -11.56
N SER A 442 -14.85 -5.40 -10.64
CA SER A 442 -14.93 -6.33 -9.51
C SER A 442 -16.36 -6.47 -9.00
N ARG A 443 -16.71 -7.67 -8.51
CA ARG A 443 -17.94 -7.95 -7.75
C ARG A 443 -17.72 -8.13 -6.25
N SER A 444 -16.50 -7.88 -5.77
CA SER A 444 -16.22 -7.90 -4.32
C SER A 444 -16.93 -6.71 -3.66
N PRO A 445 -17.67 -6.87 -2.55
CA PRO A 445 -18.33 -5.75 -1.86
C PRO A 445 -17.38 -4.62 -1.47
N GLN A 446 -16.14 -4.98 -1.14
CA GLN A 446 -15.00 -4.07 -1.01
C GLN A 446 -13.97 -4.43 -2.09
N ALA A 447 -13.88 -3.59 -3.12
CA ALA A 447 -12.95 -3.82 -4.23
C ALA A 447 -11.67 -3.00 -4.02
N SER A 448 -10.51 -3.57 -4.37
CA SER A 448 -9.24 -2.86 -4.36
C SER A 448 -8.56 -3.06 -5.71
N PHE A 449 -8.14 -1.97 -6.32
CA PHE A 449 -7.49 -1.93 -7.63
C PHE A 449 -6.14 -1.24 -7.53
N VAL A 450 -5.14 -1.73 -8.25
CA VAL A 450 -3.89 -1.03 -8.50
C VAL A 450 -3.94 -0.48 -9.92
N LEU A 451 -3.85 0.83 -10.06
CA LEU A 451 -4.04 1.53 -11.32
C LEU A 451 -2.86 2.48 -11.53
N PRO A 452 -2.43 2.73 -12.79
CA PRO A 452 -1.55 3.84 -13.10
C PRO A 452 -2.08 5.16 -12.52
N GLU A 453 -1.20 6.12 -12.32
CA GLU A 453 -1.63 7.47 -11.97
C GLU A 453 -2.45 8.07 -13.13
N GLY A 454 -3.52 8.78 -12.78
CA GLY A 454 -4.46 9.26 -13.76
C GLY A 454 -5.81 9.61 -13.17
N THR A 455 -6.74 9.96 -14.06
CA THR A 455 -8.12 10.24 -13.70
C THR A 455 -9.02 9.17 -14.26
N TYR A 456 -9.88 8.61 -13.41
CA TYR A 456 -10.73 7.48 -13.73
C TYR A 456 -12.20 7.81 -13.45
N TYR A 457 -13.09 7.12 -14.14
CA TYR A 457 -14.51 7.08 -13.86
C TYR A 457 -14.81 5.77 -13.16
N VAL A 458 -15.21 5.86 -11.90
CA VAL A 458 -15.54 4.69 -11.08
C VAL A 458 -17.05 4.55 -11.03
N GLY A 459 -17.55 3.40 -11.46
CA GLY A 459 -18.97 3.06 -11.47
C GLY A 459 -19.31 2.04 -10.39
N ALA A 460 -20.48 2.14 -9.79
CA ALA A 460 -21.11 1.10 -9.00
C ALA A 460 -22.52 0.82 -9.53
N ASN A 461 -22.78 -0.44 -9.84
CA ASN A 461 -24.06 -0.91 -10.35
C ASN A 461 -24.66 -1.94 -9.40
N SER A 462 -25.89 -1.69 -8.94
CA SER A 462 -26.70 -2.64 -8.18
C SER A 462 -28.19 -2.43 -8.45
N GLY A 463 -28.91 -3.51 -8.79
CA GLY A 463 -30.31 -3.44 -9.22
C GLY A 463 -30.50 -2.51 -10.43
N ASN A 464 -31.37 -1.51 -10.30
CA ASN A 464 -31.56 -0.46 -11.33
C ASN A 464 -30.73 0.82 -11.02
N GLY A 465 -29.84 0.77 -10.03
CA GLY A 465 -29.03 1.89 -9.60
C GLY A 465 -27.64 1.84 -10.21
N ILE A 466 -27.31 2.86 -11.00
CA ILE A 466 -25.97 3.06 -11.54
C ILE A 466 -25.49 4.44 -11.08
N VAL A 467 -24.37 4.47 -10.36
CA VAL A 467 -23.72 5.70 -9.90
C VAL A 467 -22.31 5.70 -10.44
N SER A 468 -21.85 6.85 -10.95
CA SER A 468 -20.48 7.05 -11.42
C SER A 468 -19.88 8.30 -10.78
N LYS A 469 -18.58 8.25 -10.47
CA LYS A 469 -17.80 9.37 -9.93
C LYS A 469 -16.47 9.46 -10.66
N ARG A 470 -15.99 10.68 -10.89
CA ARG A 470 -14.62 10.92 -11.38
C ARG A 470 -13.66 10.99 -10.20
N VAL A 471 -12.55 10.25 -10.27
CA VAL A 471 -11.56 10.11 -9.21
C VAL A 471 -10.16 10.25 -9.80
N ALA A 472 -9.31 11.07 -9.16
CA ALA A 472 -7.90 11.18 -9.52
C ALA A 472 -7.06 10.33 -8.55
N ILE A 473 -6.08 9.62 -9.10
CA ILE A 473 -5.16 8.75 -8.37
C ILE A 473 -3.73 9.18 -8.72
N GLY A 474 -2.93 9.54 -7.73
CA GLY A 474 -1.50 9.80 -7.89
C GLY A 474 -0.62 8.57 -7.59
N ALA A 475 0.63 8.59 -8.06
CA ALA A 475 1.61 7.56 -7.74
C ALA A 475 1.82 7.38 -6.22
N GLY A 476 1.73 6.14 -5.74
CA GLY A 476 1.81 5.74 -4.34
C GLY A 476 0.61 6.13 -3.47
N GLN A 477 -0.39 6.82 -4.04
CA GLN A 477 -1.56 7.26 -3.28
C GLN A 477 -2.53 6.09 -3.07
N ALA A 478 -3.12 6.01 -1.88
CA ALA A 478 -4.29 5.19 -1.62
C ALA A 478 -5.53 6.08 -1.57
N VAL A 479 -6.48 5.85 -2.46
CA VAL A 479 -7.75 6.57 -2.54
C VAL A 479 -8.88 5.61 -2.17
N SER A 480 -9.74 6.01 -1.24
CA SER A 480 -10.89 5.22 -0.83
C SER A 480 -12.16 5.99 -1.15
N GLU A 481 -13.10 5.35 -1.84
CA GLU A 481 -14.35 5.95 -2.29
C GLU A 481 -15.53 5.06 -1.93
N THR A 482 -16.60 5.70 -1.45
CA THR A 482 -17.87 5.04 -1.15
C THR A 482 -18.96 5.61 -2.05
N LEU A 483 -19.52 4.77 -2.92
CA LEU A 483 -20.57 5.13 -3.87
C LEU A 483 -21.94 4.88 -3.25
N ALA A 484 -22.69 5.93 -2.97
CA ALA A 484 -24.03 5.83 -2.41
C ALA A 484 -25.08 5.57 -3.50
N ILE A 485 -25.67 4.38 -3.51
CA ILE A 485 -26.76 3.98 -4.41
C ILE A 485 -28.09 4.11 -3.66
N ASN A 486 -28.59 5.34 -3.59
CA ASN A 486 -29.77 5.68 -2.81
C ASN A 486 -31.06 5.43 -3.59
N LEU A 487 -31.42 4.16 -3.79
CA LEU A 487 -32.65 3.80 -4.48
C LEU A 487 -33.90 4.14 -3.67
N VAL A 488 -34.91 4.64 -4.37
CA VAL A 488 -36.25 4.96 -3.89
C VAL A 488 -37.21 3.87 -4.38
N PRO A 489 -37.95 3.20 -3.48
CA PRO A 489 -39.02 2.28 -3.89
C PRO A 489 -40.16 3.07 -4.54
N VAL A 490 -40.53 2.72 -5.76
CA VAL A 490 -41.57 3.36 -6.54
C VAL A 490 -42.61 2.33 -6.97
N LYS A 491 -43.88 2.61 -6.64
CA LYS A 491 -45.02 1.86 -7.15
C LYS A 491 -45.75 2.63 -8.24
N ILE A 492 -45.80 2.06 -9.44
CA ILE A 492 -46.47 2.63 -10.61
C ILE A 492 -47.76 1.86 -10.85
N THR A 493 -48.87 2.57 -11.04
CA THR A 493 -50.18 2.00 -11.37
C THR A 493 -50.85 2.79 -12.48
N ALA A 494 -51.82 2.18 -13.17
CA ALA A 494 -52.63 2.85 -14.17
C ALA A 494 -54.10 2.94 -13.75
N LEU A 495 -54.79 3.97 -14.23
CA LEU A 495 -56.25 4.03 -14.26
C LEU A 495 -56.73 3.76 -15.67
N VAL A 496 -57.79 2.95 -15.78
CA VAL A 496 -58.50 2.63 -17.01
C VAL A 496 -59.97 2.95 -16.76
N ALA A 497 -60.55 3.83 -17.58
CA ALA A 497 -61.90 4.36 -17.35
C ALA A 497 -62.12 4.89 -15.93
N GLY A 498 -61.10 5.53 -15.35
CA GLY A 498 -61.15 6.10 -14.00
C GLY A 498 -61.03 5.10 -12.84
N ALA A 499 -60.96 3.79 -13.14
CA ALA A 499 -60.77 2.73 -12.14
C ALA A 499 -59.35 2.16 -12.17
N PRO A 500 -58.82 1.61 -11.06
CA PRO A 500 -57.54 0.92 -11.06
C PRO A 500 -57.49 -0.22 -12.09
N ALA A 501 -56.40 -0.29 -12.86
CA ALA A 501 -56.19 -1.35 -13.84
C ALA A 501 -56.25 -2.75 -13.20
N LYS A 502 -56.88 -3.68 -13.90
CA LYS A 502 -57.04 -5.08 -13.53
C LYS A 502 -55.95 -5.94 -14.20
N PRO A 503 -55.68 -7.15 -13.69
CA PRO A 503 -54.73 -8.07 -14.31
C PRO A 503 -55.00 -8.30 -15.81
N ASP A 504 -56.27 -8.43 -16.19
CA ASP A 504 -56.69 -8.73 -17.58
C ASP A 504 -56.53 -7.53 -18.54
N ASP A 505 -56.34 -6.32 -18.01
CA ASP A 505 -56.13 -5.12 -18.84
C ASP A 505 -54.76 -5.14 -19.54
N ASN A 506 -53.81 -5.98 -19.10
CA ASN A 506 -52.50 -6.17 -19.73
C ASN A 506 -51.76 -4.85 -20.02
N ILE A 507 -51.72 -3.96 -19.03
CA ILE A 507 -51.06 -2.65 -19.19
C ILE A 507 -49.56 -2.82 -19.40
N PHE A 508 -49.05 -2.27 -20.50
CA PHE A 508 -47.63 -2.21 -20.79
C PHE A 508 -47.04 -0.91 -20.24
N TYR A 509 -46.16 -1.01 -19.26
CA TYR A 509 -45.42 0.11 -18.70
C TYR A 509 -44.04 0.25 -19.34
N ARG A 510 -43.64 1.50 -19.60
CA ARG A 510 -42.29 1.88 -19.97
C ARG A 510 -41.83 3.04 -19.09
N VAL A 511 -40.66 2.90 -18.47
CA VAL A 511 -40.06 3.92 -17.61
C VAL A 511 -38.75 4.37 -18.22
N ASP A 512 -38.69 5.62 -18.67
CA ASP A 512 -37.48 6.24 -19.22
C ASP A 512 -36.99 7.34 -18.29
N ARG A 513 -35.69 7.36 -17.98
CA ARG A 513 -35.05 8.49 -17.29
C ARG A 513 -34.87 9.64 -18.29
N ILE A 514 -35.20 10.87 -17.88
CA ILE A 514 -35.16 12.05 -18.76
C ILE A 514 -34.21 13.15 -18.29
N ASP A 515 -33.62 13.03 -17.10
CA ASP A 515 -32.47 13.82 -16.66
C ASP A 515 -31.15 13.12 -17.04
N GLY A 516 -30.37 13.73 -17.93
CA GLY A 516 -29.14 13.15 -18.49
C GLY A 516 -29.40 12.37 -19.79
N ASP A 517 -28.61 11.32 -20.03
CA ASP A 517 -28.82 10.44 -21.18
C ASP A 517 -30.15 9.68 -21.03
N ARG A 518 -30.95 9.68 -22.10
CA ARG A 518 -32.24 8.98 -22.09
C ARG A 518 -32.03 7.48 -22.07
N VAL A 519 -32.20 6.87 -20.90
CA VAL A 519 -32.08 5.42 -20.71
C VAL A 519 -33.45 4.83 -20.35
N SER A 520 -33.86 3.81 -21.10
CA SER A 520 -35.02 2.97 -20.78
C SER A 520 -34.66 2.09 -19.59
N ILE A 521 -35.29 2.31 -18.44
CA ILE A 521 -34.97 1.63 -17.18
C ILE A 521 -35.72 0.31 -17.04
N ALA A 522 -37.01 0.29 -17.39
CA ALA A 522 -37.85 -0.88 -17.20
C ALA A 522 -38.97 -0.97 -18.24
N ARG A 523 -39.36 -2.20 -18.55
CA ARG A 523 -40.56 -2.56 -19.32
C ARG A 523 -41.27 -3.70 -18.59
N ALA A 524 -42.55 -3.57 -18.34
CA ALA A 524 -43.32 -4.60 -17.63
C ALA A 524 -44.77 -4.63 -18.09
N ILE A 525 -45.44 -5.77 -17.85
CA ILE A 525 -46.86 -5.96 -18.13
C ILE A 525 -47.56 -6.33 -16.82
N GLY A 526 -48.67 -5.68 -16.52
CA GLY A 526 -49.51 -6.00 -15.37
C GLY A 526 -50.31 -4.81 -14.84
N PRO A 527 -51.08 -4.99 -13.75
CA PRO A 527 -51.89 -3.92 -13.17
C PRO A 527 -51.05 -2.87 -12.42
N ALA A 528 -49.86 -3.25 -11.96
CA ALA A 528 -48.91 -2.39 -11.25
C ALA A 528 -47.47 -2.80 -11.56
N LEU A 529 -46.53 -1.87 -11.34
CA LEU A 529 -45.11 -2.07 -11.50
C LEU A 529 -44.37 -1.51 -10.28
N ASP A 530 -43.71 -2.38 -9.53
CA ASP A 530 -42.87 -2.02 -8.39
C ASP A 530 -41.40 -2.03 -8.82
N LEU A 531 -40.69 -0.92 -8.60
CA LEU A 531 -39.28 -0.72 -8.98
C LEU A 531 -38.54 0.03 -7.89
N ASN A 532 -37.23 -0.16 -7.83
CA ASN A 532 -36.33 0.71 -7.07
C ASN A 532 -35.60 1.61 -8.07
N LEU A 533 -35.73 2.94 -7.95
CA LEU A 533 -35.19 3.92 -8.90
C LEU A 533 -34.29 4.93 -8.19
N LEU A 534 -33.31 5.50 -8.89
CA LEU A 534 -32.57 6.64 -8.35
C LEU A 534 -33.46 7.89 -8.27
N PRO A 535 -33.15 8.86 -7.39
CA PRO A 535 -33.79 10.16 -7.43
C PRO A 535 -33.53 10.84 -8.78
N GLY A 536 -34.55 11.46 -9.37
CA GLY A 536 -34.44 12.03 -10.70
C GLY A 536 -35.79 12.25 -11.37
N ARG A 537 -35.75 12.60 -12.67
CA ARG A 537 -36.94 12.86 -13.47
C ARG A 537 -37.17 11.73 -14.46
N TYR A 538 -38.41 11.27 -14.52
CA TYR A 538 -38.80 10.11 -15.31
C TYR A 538 -40.01 10.42 -16.17
N ARG A 539 -40.01 9.86 -17.39
CA ARG A 539 -41.21 9.75 -18.21
C ARG A 539 -41.73 8.32 -18.09
N ILE A 540 -42.94 8.20 -17.57
CA ILE A 540 -43.62 6.92 -17.40
C ILE A 540 -44.74 6.87 -18.43
N SER A 541 -44.72 5.84 -19.28
CA SER A 541 -45.77 5.58 -20.27
C SER A 541 -46.50 4.29 -19.91
N ALA A 542 -47.83 4.32 -19.96
CA ALA A 542 -48.70 3.16 -19.78
C ALA A 542 -49.54 2.99 -21.05
N SER A 543 -49.54 1.78 -21.61
CA SER A 543 -50.32 1.46 -22.81
C SER A 543 -51.29 0.32 -22.54
N LEU A 544 -52.56 0.54 -22.86
CA LEU A 544 -53.63 -0.45 -22.83
C LEU A 544 -53.73 -1.09 -24.22
N ALA A 545 -53.24 -2.33 -24.34
CA ALA A 545 -53.15 -3.01 -25.63
C ALA A 545 -54.52 -3.28 -26.26
N SER A 546 -55.54 -3.62 -25.47
CA SER A 546 -56.88 -3.96 -25.96
C SER A 546 -57.60 -2.82 -26.68
N ALA A 547 -57.30 -1.57 -26.30
CA ALA A 547 -57.92 -0.37 -26.87
C ALA A 547 -56.92 0.51 -27.65
N HIS A 548 -55.66 0.08 -27.81
CA HIS A 548 -54.58 0.85 -28.43
C HIS A 548 -54.40 2.26 -27.83
N LEU A 549 -54.64 2.41 -26.53
CA LEU A 549 -54.54 3.69 -25.83
C LEU A 549 -53.22 3.78 -25.08
N THR A 550 -52.56 4.93 -25.17
CA THR A 550 -51.32 5.22 -24.42
C THR A 550 -51.44 6.54 -23.69
N ALA A 551 -50.99 6.56 -22.45
CA ALA A 551 -50.81 7.79 -21.68
C ALA A 551 -49.37 7.87 -21.17
N SER A 552 -48.84 9.09 -21.07
CA SER A 552 -47.51 9.33 -20.51
C SER A 552 -47.53 10.48 -19.52
N LYS A 553 -46.76 10.36 -18.44
CA LYS A 553 -46.61 11.38 -17.42
C LYS A 553 -45.15 11.55 -17.05
N GLU A 554 -44.73 12.81 -16.90
CA GLU A 554 -43.42 13.12 -16.31
C GLU A 554 -43.56 13.27 -14.80
N VAL A 555 -42.70 12.58 -14.05
CA VAL A 555 -42.73 12.53 -12.58
C VAL A 555 -41.30 12.70 -12.07
N SER A 556 -41.15 13.42 -10.96
CA SER A 556 -39.88 13.52 -10.24
C SER A 556 -39.97 12.69 -8.97
N PHE A 557 -38.92 11.92 -8.67
CA PHE A 557 -38.80 11.18 -7.43
C PHE A 557 -37.63 11.74 -6.61
N ASP A 558 -37.92 12.13 -5.39
CA ASP A 558 -36.93 12.61 -4.43
C ASP A 558 -36.40 11.47 -3.57
N ALA A 559 -35.20 11.64 -3.01
CA ALA A 559 -34.63 10.68 -2.09
C ALA A 559 -35.47 10.53 -0.81
N GLY A 560 -35.46 9.33 -0.24
CA GLY A 560 -36.05 9.05 1.07
C GLY A 560 -37.21 8.06 1.03
N LYS A 561 -38.44 8.54 1.22
CA LYS A 561 -39.62 7.66 1.42
C LYS A 561 -40.11 7.05 0.10
N PRO A 562 -40.76 5.87 0.15
CA PRO A 562 -41.38 5.26 -1.01
C PRO A 562 -42.33 6.21 -1.74
N ALA A 563 -42.26 6.22 -3.07
CA ALA A 563 -43.08 7.06 -3.93
C ALA A 563 -44.13 6.25 -4.71
N LYS A 564 -45.16 6.94 -5.20
CA LYS A 564 -46.20 6.35 -6.05
C LYS A 564 -46.44 7.22 -7.28
N ALA A 565 -46.65 6.58 -8.42
CA ALA A 565 -47.06 7.26 -9.65
C ALA A 565 -48.30 6.59 -10.23
N VAL A 566 -49.31 7.39 -10.52
CA VAL A 566 -50.55 6.94 -11.17
C VAL A 566 -50.61 7.56 -12.56
N ILE A 567 -50.76 6.70 -13.57
CA ILE A 567 -50.91 7.08 -14.98
C ILE A 567 -52.37 6.89 -15.38
N ASP A 568 -53.04 7.99 -15.67
CA ASP A 568 -54.43 7.94 -16.12
C ASP A 568 -54.48 7.71 -17.63
N ILE A 569 -54.91 6.53 -18.06
CA ILE A 569 -55.18 6.24 -19.46
C ILE A 569 -56.59 6.76 -19.74
N ALA A 570 -56.66 7.98 -20.26
CA ALA A 570 -57.92 8.64 -20.57
C ALA A 570 -58.79 7.74 -21.46
N SER A 571 -59.83 7.16 -20.86
CA SER A 571 -60.79 6.28 -21.51
C SER A 571 -62.12 6.30 -20.76
N GLY A 572 -63.18 5.82 -21.41
CA GLY A 572 -64.46 5.55 -20.76
C GLY A 572 -64.91 4.12 -21.07
N GLN A 573 -65.74 3.57 -20.19
CA GLN A 573 -66.31 2.24 -20.31
C GLN A 573 -67.76 2.36 -20.78
N VAL A 574 -68.10 1.68 -21.87
CA VAL A 574 -69.45 1.67 -22.41
C VAL A 574 -69.96 0.24 -22.49
N ASN A 575 -71.07 0.00 -21.81
CA ASN A 575 -71.77 -1.27 -21.81
C ASN A 575 -72.95 -1.20 -22.80
N PHE A 576 -72.95 -2.07 -23.79
CA PHE A 576 -73.98 -2.14 -24.83
C PHE A 576 -74.91 -3.31 -24.56
N VAL A 577 -76.20 -3.00 -24.53
CA VAL A 577 -77.28 -3.97 -24.29
C VAL A 577 -78.37 -3.70 -25.33
N PRO A 578 -78.91 -4.72 -26.02
CA PRO A 578 -80.05 -4.53 -26.90
C PRO A 578 -81.31 -4.31 -26.05
N THR A 579 -82.32 -3.62 -26.58
CA THR A 579 -83.64 -3.62 -25.90
C THR A 579 -84.25 -5.03 -25.89
N ALA A 580 -85.16 -5.29 -24.96
CA ALA A 580 -85.71 -6.64 -24.73
C ALA A 580 -86.37 -7.27 -25.97
N ASP A 581 -86.92 -6.45 -26.86
CA ASP A 581 -87.53 -6.82 -28.14
C ASP A 581 -86.51 -7.10 -29.27
N ALA A 582 -85.27 -6.64 -29.12
CA ALA A 582 -84.17 -6.84 -30.06
C ALA A 582 -83.29 -8.07 -29.73
N VAL A 583 -83.52 -8.75 -28.60
CA VAL A 583 -82.79 -9.98 -28.23
C VAL A 583 -83.32 -11.17 -29.05
N PRO A 584 -82.53 -11.77 -29.96
CA PRO A 584 -82.99 -12.90 -30.76
C PRO A 584 -83.18 -14.15 -29.90
N LYS A 585 -84.20 -14.97 -30.20
CA LYS A 585 -84.43 -16.28 -29.56
C LYS A 585 -83.30 -17.29 -29.84
N PHE A 586 -82.61 -17.14 -30.98
CA PHE A 586 -81.48 -17.95 -31.42
C PHE A 586 -80.53 -17.12 -32.29
N GLY A 587 -79.21 -17.21 -32.06
CA GLY A 587 -78.17 -16.52 -32.82
C GLY A 587 -77.45 -15.43 -32.03
N ASP A 588 -76.23 -15.09 -32.46
CA ASP A 588 -75.39 -14.11 -31.78
C ASP A 588 -75.74 -12.68 -32.20
N ILE A 589 -75.60 -11.74 -31.25
CA ILE A 589 -75.63 -10.30 -31.54
C ILE A 589 -74.21 -9.87 -31.82
N THR A 590 -73.99 -9.20 -32.94
CA THR A 590 -72.70 -8.61 -33.28
C THR A 590 -72.77 -7.10 -33.06
N TRP A 591 -71.74 -6.55 -32.44
CA TRP A 591 -71.60 -5.13 -32.15
C TRP A 591 -70.44 -4.57 -32.95
N GLU A 592 -70.61 -3.36 -33.47
CA GLU A 592 -69.57 -2.60 -34.15
C GLU A 592 -69.62 -1.13 -33.70
N VAL A 593 -68.50 -0.61 -33.21
CA VAL A 593 -68.34 0.80 -32.86
C VAL A 593 -67.43 1.45 -33.90
N ALA A 594 -67.92 2.55 -34.47
CA ALA A 594 -67.19 3.40 -35.39
C ALA A 594 -66.89 4.78 -34.77
N ASP A 595 -65.74 5.35 -35.13
CA ASP A 595 -65.35 6.71 -34.75
C ASP A 595 -66.14 7.79 -35.53
N GLU A 596 -65.84 9.08 -35.30
CA GLU A 596 -66.48 10.19 -36.00
C GLU A 596 -66.31 10.17 -37.54
N ASN A 597 -65.29 9.45 -38.05
CA ASN A 597 -65.02 9.30 -39.47
C ASN A 597 -65.70 8.05 -40.07
N GLY A 598 -66.46 7.30 -39.27
CA GLY A 598 -67.08 6.05 -39.69
C GLY A 598 -66.11 4.86 -39.76
N MET A 599 -64.89 4.99 -39.22
CA MET A 599 -63.93 3.90 -39.16
C MET A 599 -64.27 2.96 -38.00
N SER A 600 -64.41 1.67 -38.29
CA SER A 600 -64.64 0.64 -37.26
C SER A 600 -63.41 0.46 -36.36
N ILE A 601 -63.56 0.74 -35.07
CA ILE A 601 -62.49 0.69 -34.07
C ILE A 601 -62.66 -0.41 -33.03
N TRP A 602 -63.85 -0.98 -32.92
CA TRP A 602 -64.14 -2.05 -31.96
C TRP A 602 -65.30 -2.92 -32.44
N ARG A 603 -65.20 -4.23 -32.19
CA ARG A 603 -66.27 -5.20 -32.46
C ARG A 603 -66.33 -6.24 -31.34
N ALA A 604 -67.53 -6.73 -31.07
CA ALA A 604 -67.74 -7.84 -30.15
C ALA A 604 -68.98 -8.64 -30.52
N THR A 605 -69.15 -9.79 -29.88
CA THR A 605 -70.35 -10.63 -30.00
C THR A 605 -70.91 -10.93 -28.62
N GLY A 606 -72.24 -10.98 -28.49
CA GLY A 606 -72.92 -11.31 -27.25
C GLY A 606 -74.03 -10.32 -26.89
N ALA A 607 -74.93 -10.71 -26.00
CA ALA A 607 -76.06 -9.86 -25.58
C ALA A 607 -75.67 -8.74 -24.59
N ASP A 608 -74.51 -8.86 -23.98
CA ASP A 608 -73.91 -7.87 -23.09
C ASP A 608 -72.45 -7.70 -23.53
N ALA A 609 -72.13 -6.55 -24.08
CA ALA A 609 -70.81 -6.29 -24.64
C ALA A 609 -70.26 -4.97 -24.09
N THR A 610 -69.03 -5.00 -23.59
CA THR A 610 -68.40 -3.83 -22.95
C THR A 610 -67.18 -3.40 -23.75
N ALA A 611 -67.14 -2.13 -24.16
CA ALA A 611 -65.98 -1.51 -24.80
C ALA A 611 -65.30 -0.51 -23.86
N ILE A 612 -63.98 -0.39 -24.01
CA ILE A 612 -63.18 0.69 -23.45
C ILE A 612 -62.73 1.56 -24.62
N LEU A 613 -63.13 2.82 -24.61
CA LEU A 613 -62.94 3.74 -25.74
C LEU A 613 -62.23 5.01 -25.27
N ALA A 614 -61.49 5.66 -26.16
CA ALA A 614 -60.95 7.00 -25.90
C ALA A 614 -62.10 8.02 -25.71
N PRO A 615 -61.85 9.18 -25.08
CA PRO A 615 -62.81 10.27 -25.08
C PRO A 615 -63.06 10.79 -26.51
N GLY A 616 -64.32 10.90 -26.89
CA GLY A 616 -64.72 11.26 -28.25
C GLY A 616 -66.18 10.94 -28.54
N LYS A 617 -66.64 11.22 -29.76
CA LYS A 617 -67.98 10.81 -30.22
C LYS A 617 -67.87 9.57 -31.11
N TYR A 618 -68.87 8.72 -30.98
CA TYR A 618 -68.89 7.41 -31.61
C TYR A 618 -70.29 7.07 -32.08
N THR A 619 -70.34 6.12 -33.00
CA THR A 619 -71.59 5.48 -33.40
C THR A 619 -71.46 3.98 -33.19
N VAL A 620 -72.42 3.39 -32.51
CA VAL A 620 -72.51 1.93 -32.33
C VAL A 620 -73.63 1.40 -33.20
N ARG A 621 -73.38 0.27 -33.85
CA ARG A 621 -74.38 -0.55 -34.54
C ARG A 621 -74.38 -1.93 -33.92
N PHE A 622 -75.57 -2.52 -33.77
CA PHE A 622 -75.69 -3.95 -33.58
C PHE A 622 -76.41 -4.59 -34.76
N ASP A 623 -75.99 -5.80 -35.10
CA ASP A 623 -76.63 -6.65 -36.09
C ASP A 623 -76.95 -8.01 -35.44
N ALA A 624 -78.23 -8.35 -35.44
CA ALA A 624 -78.79 -9.66 -35.12
C ALA A 624 -79.58 -10.16 -36.34
N ARG A 625 -79.75 -11.48 -36.51
CA ARG A 625 -80.26 -12.12 -37.75
C ARG A 625 -81.22 -11.29 -38.61
N ASN A 626 -82.31 -10.77 -38.03
CA ASN A 626 -83.33 -9.98 -38.73
C ASN A 626 -83.52 -8.57 -38.14
N THR A 627 -82.66 -8.15 -37.22
CA THR A 627 -82.81 -6.90 -36.46
C THR A 627 -81.48 -6.17 -36.39
N HIS A 628 -81.47 -4.90 -36.75
CA HIS A 628 -80.31 -4.03 -36.61
C HIS A 628 -80.73 -2.75 -35.89
N GLY A 629 -79.77 -2.10 -35.24
CA GLY A 629 -80.00 -0.83 -34.58
C GLY A 629 -78.71 -0.03 -34.50
N GLN A 630 -78.85 1.29 -34.45
CA GLN A 630 -77.70 2.21 -34.44
C GLN A 630 -77.98 3.38 -33.49
N ALA A 631 -76.95 3.81 -32.75
CA ALA A 631 -77.04 4.98 -31.89
C ALA A 631 -75.71 5.76 -31.86
N ALA A 632 -75.81 7.09 -31.83
CA ALA A 632 -74.68 7.96 -31.57
C ALA A 632 -74.52 8.20 -30.06
N PHE A 633 -73.28 8.26 -29.58
CA PHE A 633 -72.96 8.51 -28.18
C PHE A 633 -71.62 9.24 -28.02
N GLU A 634 -71.41 9.84 -26.86
CA GLU A 634 -70.17 10.53 -26.48
C GLU A 634 -69.55 9.81 -25.28
N VAL A 635 -68.23 9.60 -25.32
CA VAL A 635 -67.45 9.01 -24.24
C VAL A 635 -66.60 10.10 -23.60
N ARG A 636 -66.62 10.17 -22.27
CA ARG A 636 -65.73 11.03 -21.48
C ARG A 636 -64.76 10.18 -20.66
N ALA A 637 -63.59 10.75 -20.36
CA ALA A 637 -62.60 10.11 -19.51
C ALA A 637 -63.19 9.82 -18.12
N GLY A 638 -63.01 8.59 -17.62
CA GLY A 638 -63.52 8.16 -16.31
C GLY A 638 -65.01 7.82 -16.27
N GLN A 639 -65.73 7.92 -17.40
CA GLN A 639 -67.17 7.67 -17.45
C GLN A 639 -67.47 6.19 -17.65
N THR A 640 -68.39 5.65 -16.86
CA THR A 640 -69.07 4.39 -17.15
C THR A 640 -70.48 4.70 -17.65
N GLN A 641 -70.83 4.21 -18.83
CA GLN A 641 -72.15 4.41 -19.44
C GLN A 641 -72.75 3.06 -19.84
N LYS A 642 -74.07 2.92 -19.67
CA LYS A 642 -74.85 1.83 -20.25
C LYS A 642 -75.70 2.40 -21.39
N LEU A 643 -75.64 1.77 -22.55
CA LEU A 643 -76.42 2.13 -23.73
C LEU A 643 -77.35 0.99 -24.09
N GLU A 644 -78.65 1.26 -24.01
CA GLU A 644 -79.69 0.37 -24.48
C GLU A 644 -80.08 0.78 -25.90
N ILE A 645 -79.95 -0.14 -26.86
CA ILE A 645 -80.16 0.14 -28.29
C ILE A 645 -81.33 -0.69 -28.80
N GLY A 646 -82.35 0.00 -29.30
CA GLY A 646 -83.51 -0.63 -29.92
C GLY A 646 -83.33 -0.93 -31.40
N PRO A 647 -84.27 -1.68 -32.00
CA PRO A 647 -84.34 -1.82 -33.44
C PRO A 647 -84.53 -0.44 -34.09
N GLY A 648 -83.72 -0.14 -35.11
CA GLY A 648 -83.76 1.11 -35.87
C GLY A 648 -84.91 1.18 -36.86
#